data_AF-A0A3B8V9N5-F1
#
_entry.id   AF-A0A3B8V9N5-F1
#
_cell.length_a   1.000
_cell.length_b   1.000
_cell.length_c   1.000
_cell.angle_alpha   90.00
_cell.angle_beta   90.00
_cell.angle_gamma   90.00
#
_symmetry.space_group_name_H-M   'P 1'
#
loop_
_entity.id
_entity.type
_entity.pdbx_description
1 polymer ?
#
loop_
_entity_poly.entity_id
_entity_poly.type
_entity_poly.pdbx_seq_one_letter_code
_entity_poly.pdbx_strand_id
1 'polypeptide(L)'
;NEFGFDYLRDNLKTDLKKMVQRDLSFAIVDEVDSILIDEARTPLIISGRGEKSSDLYVQVDKFVRTLSGGFDDELKEEEDEAYRAAREAKASKKKNKKALAEEAAKDDEEEEVVDYTKMTLEEQANYEAEQEEKRRAALQNAPEGKKALAKNKDWDYIVNRKDKTVELTDSGAQKAERFFRIDNIAEIAHADLNHHIQQALKAHKLFKRDEDYIVNDGEVIIVDEFTGRLMIGRRYSDGLHQAIEAKEGVEVRSENKTYATITFQNYFRLYSKLSGMTGTAKTEEAEFRTIYSLDVVEIPTNKPIKRVDLPDMVYSTIDGKKRAVVQEIIERNKSGQPVLVGTASVDKSEEIARLLKKNGIKHNILNAKNHEREAEIVAQAGRFGAVTIATNMAGRGTDILLGGNPEYLAKKRLREEGVGHEDIELAVSTYLTDVSEDILKVRERYEKLYAYYKAETDKEKEQVIAAGGLCIIGTERHESRRIDNQLRGRAGRQGDIGMSVFFLSLEDDLVKRFGGERMKAMYNFFKIDEDTCLQSKMLSHGIANAQKAIEGRNFGIRKNVLQYDDVMNKQREVMYAERMKVLKGENVHDQVLKYIPDYVEEVVRGAVNADDLPELWNEAELNAALEAKLLPEGTNYVTRERLEKWDYALAIQKITNKTVKEYEKKIEEISKMGVDFSDVERRVLLMTVDRNWIDHIDAMDQLRKGIGLRAYGQVDPIISYKKEGFDMFDEMVERIQRTTISVLLKVKIEIRGNAPSGNAGGGNANGSSAGGNAANSAARRPFRRQMPEPIQNMSSYKEAQARAAANTGNGGNANGG
;
A
#
# COMPACT_ATOMS: atom_id res chain seq x y z
N ASN A 1 5.89 9.68 -7.47
CA ASN A 1 4.98 10.02 -6.35
C ASN A 1 4.15 11.27 -6.61
N GLU A 2 4.72 12.49 -6.62
CA GLU A 2 3.95 13.74 -6.76
C GLU A 2 2.94 13.74 -7.91
N PHE A 3 3.39 13.46 -9.14
CA PHE A 3 2.52 13.38 -10.32
C PHE A 3 1.36 12.37 -10.17
N GLY A 4 1.61 11.22 -9.56
CA GLY A 4 0.55 10.23 -9.33
C GLY A 4 -0.43 10.68 -8.25
N PHE A 5 0.04 11.34 -7.19
CA PHE A 5 -0.84 11.91 -6.15
C PHE A 5 -1.62 13.14 -6.63
N ASP A 6 -1.04 13.97 -7.50
CA ASP A 6 -1.76 15.05 -8.17
C ASP A 6 -2.88 14.47 -9.04
N TYR A 7 -2.62 13.43 -9.83
CA TYR A 7 -3.65 12.72 -10.59
C TYR A 7 -4.79 12.19 -9.70
N LEU A 8 -4.46 11.53 -8.59
CA LEU A 8 -5.47 11.05 -7.65
C LEU A 8 -6.25 12.21 -7.00
N ARG A 9 -5.57 13.30 -6.62
CA ARG A 9 -6.21 14.49 -6.01
C ARG A 9 -7.11 15.22 -6.98
N ASP A 10 -6.72 15.33 -8.25
CA ASP A 10 -7.50 15.98 -9.30
C ASP A 10 -8.82 15.24 -9.54
N ASN A 11 -8.79 13.91 -9.52
CA ASN A 11 -9.99 13.07 -9.62
C ASN A 11 -10.88 13.09 -8.36
N LEU A 12 -10.47 13.79 -7.29
CA LEU A 12 -11.29 14.06 -6.10
C LEU A 12 -11.79 15.52 -6.03
N LYS A 13 -11.41 16.40 -6.98
CA LYS A 13 -11.85 17.81 -6.98
C LYS A 13 -13.25 17.96 -7.52
N THR A 14 -14.05 18.83 -6.92
CA THR A 14 -15.42 19.16 -7.35
C THR A 14 -15.48 20.37 -8.28
N ASP A 15 -14.34 20.98 -8.60
CA ASP A 15 -14.23 22.18 -9.44
C ASP A 15 -13.01 22.03 -10.36
N LEU A 16 -13.25 22.22 -11.67
CA LEU A 16 -12.24 22.14 -12.72
C LEU A 16 -11.08 23.12 -12.48
N LYS A 17 -11.35 24.29 -11.90
CA LYS A 17 -10.32 25.32 -11.62
C LYS A 17 -9.32 24.91 -10.53
N LYS A 18 -9.66 23.87 -9.75
CA LYS A 18 -8.81 23.36 -8.66
C LYS A 18 -7.93 22.18 -9.09
N MET A 19 -8.07 21.71 -10.33
CA MET A 19 -7.19 20.70 -10.89
C MET A 19 -5.84 21.30 -11.24
N VAL A 20 -4.77 20.52 -11.06
CA VAL A 20 -3.39 20.97 -11.30
C VAL A 20 -2.77 20.35 -12.56
N GLN A 21 -3.28 19.19 -13.00
CA GLN A 21 -2.81 18.50 -14.19
C GLN A 21 -3.65 18.83 -15.42
N ARG A 22 -2.97 18.87 -16.56
CA ARG A 22 -3.56 18.82 -17.90
C ARG A 22 -3.53 17.39 -18.43
N ASP A 23 -4.08 17.18 -19.63
CA ASP A 23 -4.07 15.87 -20.30
C ASP A 23 -2.66 15.24 -20.36
N LEU A 24 -2.58 13.96 -19.97
CA LEU A 24 -1.33 13.20 -19.86
C LEU A 24 -0.80 12.82 -21.25
N SER A 25 0.04 13.68 -21.82
CA SER A 25 0.49 13.54 -23.21
C SER A 25 1.74 12.65 -23.36
N PHE A 26 2.85 13.01 -22.70
CA PHE A 26 4.13 12.30 -22.85
C PHE A 26 4.89 12.27 -21.52
N ALA A 27 5.36 11.07 -21.13
CA ALA A 27 6.27 10.87 -20.02
C ALA A 27 7.62 10.32 -20.51
N ILE A 28 8.71 10.94 -20.05
CA ILE A 28 10.06 10.39 -20.11
C ILE A 28 10.45 10.03 -18.68
N VAL A 29 10.54 8.74 -18.40
CA VAL A 29 10.87 8.22 -17.07
C VAL A 29 12.39 8.07 -16.98
N ASP A 30 13.03 8.98 -16.24
CA ASP A 30 14.42 8.76 -15.84
C ASP A 30 14.48 7.63 -14.81
N GLU A 31 15.55 6.84 -14.84
CA GLU A 31 15.72 5.68 -13.97
C GLU A 31 14.53 4.69 -14.04
N VAL A 32 14.09 4.43 -15.28
CA VAL A 32 12.84 3.70 -15.59
C VAL A 32 12.73 2.34 -14.92
N ASP A 33 13.84 1.64 -14.72
CA ASP A 33 13.88 0.35 -14.04
C ASP A 33 13.61 0.45 -12.54
N SER A 34 13.99 1.54 -11.88
CA SER A 34 13.61 1.69 -10.48
C SER A 34 12.19 2.16 -10.30
N ILE A 35 11.72 3.08 -11.14
CA ILE A 35 10.35 3.60 -10.98
C ILE A 35 9.32 2.55 -11.42
N LEU A 36 9.49 1.95 -12.59
CA LEU A 36 8.49 1.04 -13.18
C LEU A 36 8.62 -0.41 -12.72
N ILE A 37 9.70 -0.80 -12.03
CA ILE A 37 9.91 -2.17 -11.56
C ILE A 37 10.09 -2.24 -10.03
N ASP A 38 10.96 -1.42 -9.44
CA ASP A 38 11.21 -1.46 -7.98
C ASP A 38 10.09 -0.79 -7.18
N GLU A 39 9.74 0.45 -7.52
CA GLU A 39 8.70 1.24 -6.83
C GLU A 39 7.29 0.77 -7.19
N ALA A 40 7.13 0.18 -8.37
CA ALA A 40 5.86 -0.34 -8.87
C ALA A 40 5.35 -1.59 -8.12
N ARG A 41 5.95 -1.93 -6.97
CA ARG A 41 5.47 -2.97 -6.04
C ARG A 41 4.32 -2.48 -5.17
N THR A 42 4.27 -1.19 -4.87
CA THR A 42 3.27 -0.59 -3.99
C THR A 42 2.42 0.41 -4.76
N PRO A 43 1.08 0.33 -4.70
CA PRO A 43 0.21 1.32 -5.31
C PRO A 43 0.28 2.65 -4.55
N LEU A 44 -0.06 3.73 -5.24
CA LEU A 44 -0.31 5.04 -4.65
C LEU A 44 -1.72 5.04 -4.06
N ILE A 45 -1.85 5.38 -2.78
CA ILE A 45 -3.12 5.35 -2.06
C ILE A 45 -3.34 6.68 -1.34
N ILE A 46 -4.52 7.27 -1.53
CA ILE A 46 -5.06 8.35 -0.69
C ILE A 46 -6.11 7.72 0.23
N SER A 47 -5.87 7.80 1.53
CA SER A 47 -6.83 7.37 2.55
C SER A 47 -7.37 8.58 3.32
N GLY A 48 -8.65 8.53 3.68
CA GLY A 48 -9.31 9.54 4.51
C GLY A 48 -10.00 8.89 5.72
N ARG A 49 -10.55 9.72 6.61
CA ARG A 49 -11.33 9.23 7.76
C ARG A 49 -12.63 8.59 7.26
N GLY A 50 -12.85 7.32 7.54
CA GLY A 50 -14.11 6.63 7.27
C GLY A 50 -15.28 7.14 8.12
N GLU A 51 -16.50 6.79 7.72
CA GLU A 51 -17.69 7.02 8.54
C GLU A 51 -17.72 6.10 9.77
N LYS A 52 -18.36 6.60 10.83
CA LYS A 52 -18.34 6.05 12.18
C LYS A 52 -18.90 4.62 12.25
N SER A 53 -18.07 3.68 12.70
CA SER A 53 -18.52 2.51 13.44
C SER A 53 -17.57 2.18 14.60
N SER A 54 -17.22 3.19 15.41
CA SER A 54 -16.56 2.98 16.70
C SER A 54 -17.35 2.01 17.58
N ASP A 55 -18.68 2.02 17.44
CA ASP A 55 -19.59 1.28 18.30
C ASP A 55 -19.56 -0.22 18.03
N LEU A 56 -19.37 -0.64 16.76
CA LEU A 56 -19.26 -2.06 16.42
C LEU A 56 -17.99 -2.68 17.02
N TYR A 57 -16.86 -1.97 16.96
CA TYR A 57 -15.62 -2.39 17.61
C TYR A 57 -15.79 -2.61 19.12
N VAL A 58 -16.52 -1.71 19.78
CA VAL A 58 -16.82 -1.83 21.22
C VAL A 58 -17.79 -3.00 21.50
N GLN A 59 -18.79 -3.23 20.65
CA GLN A 59 -19.73 -4.35 20.79
C GLN A 59 -19.04 -5.70 20.58
N VAL A 60 -18.19 -5.79 19.56
CA VAL A 60 -17.40 -6.98 19.25
C VAL A 60 -16.36 -7.26 20.35
N ASP A 61 -15.71 -6.22 20.92
CA ASP A 61 -14.83 -6.41 22.08
C ASP A 61 -15.56 -7.05 23.26
N LYS A 62 -16.77 -6.56 23.58
CA LYS A 62 -17.62 -7.14 24.64
C LYS A 62 -17.96 -8.59 24.35
N PHE A 63 -18.28 -8.92 23.10
CA PHE A 63 -18.55 -10.30 22.68
C PHE A 63 -17.33 -11.19 22.84
N VAL A 64 -16.15 -10.80 22.32
CA VAL A 64 -14.93 -11.61 22.36
C VAL A 64 -14.48 -11.93 23.78
N ARG A 65 -14.73 -11.03 24.74
CA ARG A 65 -14.46 -11.28 26.17
C ARG A 65 -15.29 -12.42 26.77
N THR A 66 -16.41 -12.79 26.14
CA THR A 66 -17.27 -13.91 26.60
C THR A 66 -16.83 -15.26 26.07
N LEU A 67 -15.87 -15.30 25.13
CA LEU A 67 -15.46 -16.51 24.44
C LEU A 67 -14.32 -17.23 25.16
N SER A 68 -14.40 -18.56 25.22
CA SER A 68 -13.34 -19.46 25.69
C SER A 68 -12.67 -20.20 24.54
N GLY A 69 -11.37 -20.41 24.59
CA GLY A 69 -10.64 -21.12 23.53
C GLY A 69 -9.30 -21.62 24.02
N GLY A 70 -8.61 -22.38 23.17
CA GLY A 70 -7.32 -22.98 23.49
C GLY A 70 -6.39 -23.07 22.27
N PHE A 71 -5.26 -23.74 22.44
CA PHE A 71 -4.19 -23.72 21.45
C PHE A 71 -4.20 -24.96 20.54
N ASP A 72 -3.78 -24.77 19.28
CA ASP A 72 -3.76 -25.83 18.26
C ASP A 72 -2.79 -26.98 18.57
N ASP A 73 -1.69 -26.69 19.28
CA ASP A 73 -0.71 -27.68 19.75
C ASP A 73 -1.29 -28.62 20.79
N GLU A 74 -2.16 -28.12 21.68
CA GLU A 74 -2.88 -28.93 22.69
C GLU A 74 -3.84 -29.94 22.04
N LEU A 75 -4.41 -29.61 20.87
CA LEU A 75 -5.28 -30.52 20.12
C LEU A 75 -4.47 -31.61 19.38
N LYS A 76 -3.25 -31.29 18.92
CA LYS A 76 -2.37 -32.25 18.21
C LYS A 76 -1.80 -33.32 19.14
N GLU A 77 -1.38 -32.94 20.35
CA GLU A 77 -0.83 -33.91 21.31
C GLU A 77 -1.87 -34.97 21.70
N GLU A 78 -3.12 -34.56 21.88
CA GLU A 78 -4.24 -35.48 22.16
C GLU A 78 -4.62 -36.32 20.94
N GLU A 79 -4.59 -35.76 19.73
CA GLU A 79 -4.79 -36.51 18.49
C GLU A 79 -3.72 -37.60 18.31
N ASP A 80 -2.45 -37.27 18.59
CA ASP A 80 -1.32 -38.20 18.55
C ASP A 80 -1.39 -39.27 19.67
N GLU A 81 -1.91 -38.95 20.85
CA GLU A 81 -2.18 -39.91 21.92
C GLU A 81 -3.34 -40.85 21.57
N ALA A 82 -4.45 -40.33 21.06
CA ALA A 82 -5.59 -41.12 20.62
C ALA A 82 -5.20 -42.06 19.47
N TYR A 83 -4.37 -41.59 18.53
CA TYR A 83 -3.84 -42.41 17.44
C TYR A 83 -2.88 -43.50 17.96
N ARG A 84 -1.99 -43.17 18.92
CA ARG A 84 -1.12 -44.15 19.58
C ARG A 84 -1.94 -45.22 20.31
N ALA A 85 -2.95 -44.83 21.09
CA ALA A 85 -3.84 -45.73 21.81
C ALA A 85 -4.64 -46.64 20.86
N ALA A 86 -5.15 -46.10 19.75
CA ALA A 86 -5.85 -46.88 18.71
C ALA A 86 -4.91 -47.86 18.00
N ARG A 87 -3.65 -47.48 17.77
CA ARG A 87 -2.62 -48.34 17.17
C ARG A 87 -2.21 -49.47 18.13
N GLU A 88 -2.09 -49.17 19.42
CA GLU A 88 -1.84 -50.17 20.46
C GLU A 88 -3.02 -51.13 20.63
N ALA A 89 -4.26 -50.64 20.59
CA ALA A 89 -5.46 -51.47 20.61
C ALA A 89 -5.55 -52.39 19.38
N LYS A 90 -5.18 -51.91 18.19
CA LYS A 90 -5.05 -52.74 16.98
C LYS A 90 -3.93 -53.77 17.09
N ALA A 91 -2.78 -53.42 17.67
CA ALA A 91 -1.67 -54.35 17.91
C ALA A 91 -2.05 -55.44 18.92
N SER A 92 -2.81 -55.09 19.96
CA SER A 92 -3.36 -56.01 20.96
C SER A 92 -4.41 -56.94 20.35
N LYS A 93 -5.30 -56.43 19.48
CA LYS A 93 -6.23 -57.26 18.70
C LYS A 93 -5.50 -58.21 17.73
N LYS A 94 -4.39 -57.77 17.12
CA LYS A 94 -3.55 -58.62 16.24
C LYS A 94 -2.78 -59.69 17.02
N LYS A 95 -2.34 -59.38 18.25
CA LYS A 95 -1.78 -60.37 19.21
C LYS A 95 -2.84 -61.38 19.66
N ASN A 96 -4.05 -60.93 19.98
CA ASN A 96 -5.16 -61.83 20.34
C ASN A 96 -5.60 -62.68 19.15
N LYS A 97 -5.64 -62.15 17.92
CA LYS A 97 -5.95 -62.94 16.70
C LYS A 97 -4.84 -63.96 16.38
N LYS A 98 -3.58 -63.66 16.71
CA LYS A 98 -2.45 -64.61 16.60
C LYS A 98 -2.47 -65.69 17.68
N ALA A 99 -2.94 -65.36 18.89
CA ALA A 99 -3.12 -66.33 19.99
C ALA A 99 -4.36 -67.23 19.78
N LEU A 100 -5.46 -66.68 19.24
CA LEU A 100 -6.67 -67.44 18.88
C LEU A 100 -6.46 -68.34 17.63
N ALA A 101 -5.51 -68.00 16.74
CA ALA A 101 -5.16 -68.82 15.59
C ALA A 101 -4.24 -70.02 15.91
N GLU A 102 -3.68 -70.10 17.14
CA GLU A 102 -2.90 -71.26 17.61
C GLU A 102 -3.75 -72.24 18.45
N GLU A 103 -5.02 -71.92 18.74
CA GLU A 103 -5.91 -72.75 19.59
C GLU A 103 -7.21 -73.22 18.90
N ALA A 104 -7.55 -72.73 17.70
CA ALA A 104 -8.69 -73.19 16.92
C ALA A 104 -8.24 -74.03 15.70
N ALA A 105 -7.70 -75.21 15.98
CA ALA A 105 -7.65 -76.32 15.03
C ALA A 105 -8.79 -77.29 15.35
N LYS A 106 -10.00 -76.94 14.90
CA LYS A 106 -11.17 -77.80 14.60
C LYS A 106 -12.39 -76.92 14.36
N ASP A 107 -13.07 -77.22 13.25
CA ASP A 107 -14.29 -76.63 12.70
C ASP A 107 -14.07 -75.31 11.95
N ASP A 108 -13.68 -75.48 10.67
CA ASP A 108 -13.66 -74.46 9.64
C ASP A 108 -15.10 -74.10 9.22
N GLU A 109 -15.53 -72.87 9.51
CA GLU A 109 -16.38 -72.11 8.60
C GLU A 109 -15.50 -71.01 7.99
N GLU A 110 -15.19 -71.16 6.70
CA GLU A 110 -14.33 -70.29 5.91
C GLU A 110 -14.96 -68.89 5.77
N GLU A 111 -14.31 -67.85 6.30
CA GLU A 111 -14.48 -66.49 5.79
C GLU A 111 -13.59 -66.33 4.54
N GLU A 112 -14.24 -66.27 3.39
CA GLU A 112 -13.67 -66.22 2.05
C GLU A 112 -12.83 -64.94 1.84
N VAL A 113 -11.51 -65.08 1.70
CA VAL A 113 -10.64 -63.98 1.28
C VAL A 113 -10.74 -63.86 -0.23
N VAL A 114 -11.47 -62.85 -0.71
CA VAL A 114 -11.71 -62.61 -2.13
C VAL A 114 -10.40 -62.21 -2.84
N ASP A 115 -9.95 -63.04 -3.78
CA ASP A 115 -8.74 -62.82 -4.60
C ASP A 115 -9.05 -61.90 -5.79
N TYR A 116 -8.69 -60.63 -5.65
CA TYR A 116 -8.92 -59.56 -6.61
C TYR A 116 -8.42 -59.86 -8.03
N THR A 117 -7.39 -60.70 -8.16
CA THR A 117 -6.74 -60.99 -9.45
C THR A 117 -7.49 -61.99 -10.33
N LYS A 118 -8.55 -62.63 -9.78
CA LYS A 118 -9.37 -63.62 -10.49
C LYS A 118 -10.77 -63.13 -10.87
N MET A 119 -11.14 -61.90 -10.48
CA MET A 119 -12.43 -61.29 -10.78
C MET A 119 -12.46 -60.74 -12.20
N THR A 120 -13.64 -60.75 -12.83
CA THR A 120 -13.84 -60.07 -14.11
C THR A 120 -13.79 -58.54 -13.92
N LEU A 121 -13.51 -57.78 -14.98
CA LEU A 121 -13.42 -56.32 -14.91
C LEU A 121 -14.71 -55.66 -14.37
N GLU A 122 -15.86 -56.27 -14.62
CA GLU A 122 -17.17 -55.79 -14.16
C GLU A 122 -17.37 -56.05 -12.65
N GLU A 123 -16.87 -57.18 -12.15
CA GLU A 123 -16.88 -57.51 -10.72
C GLU A 123 -15.86 -56.67 -9.93
N GLN A 124 -14.70 -56.38 -10.52
CA GLN A 124 -13.73 -55.45 -9.95
C GLN A 124 -14.30 -54.04 -9.86
N ALA A 125 -14.96 -53.55 -10.92
CA ALA A 125 -15.59 -52.24 -10.91
C ALA A 125 -16.72 -52.12 -9.88
N ASN A 126 -17.54 -53.17 -9.72
CA ASN A 126 -18.60 -53.19 -8.70
C ASN A 126 -18.03 -53.26 -7.28
N TYR A 127 -16.97 -54.03 -7.05
CA TYR A 127 -16.29 -54.05 -5.76
C TYR A 127 -15.63 -52.69 -5.45
N GLU A 128 -15.00 -52.04 -6.43
CA GLU A 128 -14.44 -50.69 -6.27
C GLU A 128 -15.52 -49.65 -5.98
N ALA A 129 -16.65 -49.71 -6.69
CA ALA A 129 -17.79 -48.83 -6.46
C ALA A 129 -18.38 -49.02 -5.05
N GLU A 130 -18.49 -50.26 -4.56
CA GLU A 130 -18.97 -50.55 -3.21
C GLU A 130 -17.97 -50.09 -2.13
N GLN A 131 -16.66 -50.22 -2.38
CA GLN A 131 -15.62 -49.67 -1.50
C GLN A 131 -15.56 -48.14 -1.53
N GLU A 132 -15.86 -47.53 -2.68
CA GLU A 132 -15.89 -46.08 -2.86
C GLU A 132 -17.16 -45.47 -2.24
N GLU A 133 -18.29 -46.16 -2.31
CA GLU A 133 -19.52 -45.81 -1.58
C GLU A 133 -19.33 -45.95 -0.07
N LYS A 134 -18.68 -47.03 0.40
CA LYS A 134 -18.26 -47.16 1.81
C LYS A 134 -17.26 -46.08 2.23
N ARG A 135 -16.34 -45.66 1.34
CA ARG A 135 -15.43 -44.52 1.57
C ARG A 135 -16.16 -43.19 1.60
N ARG A 136 -17.15 -42.96 0.73
CA ARG A 136 -18.00 -41.76 0.72
C ARG A 136 -18.88 -41.69 1.96
N ALA A 137 -19.47 -42.80 2.38
CA ALA A 137 -20.23 -42.92 3.63
C ALA A 137 -19.33 -42.74 4.87
N ALA A 138 -18.07 -43.19 4.81
CA ALA A 138 -17.07 -42.93 5.84
C ALA A 138 -16.58 -41.47 5.82
N LEU A 139 -16.53 -40.80 4.66
CA LEU A 139 -16.18 -39.37 4.53
C LEU A 139 -17.32 -38.46 5.03
N GLN A 140 -18.58 -38.85 4.78
CA GLN A 140 -19.77 -38.13 5.26
C GLN A 140 -20.00 -38.27 6.78
N ASN A 141 -19.48 -39.33 7.40
CA ASN A 141 -19.60 -39.58 8.84
C ASN A 141 -18.26 -39.47 9.60
N ALA A 142 -17.20 -38.96 8.98
CA ALA A 142 -15.93 -38.66 9.66
C ALA A 142 -16.03 -37.26 10.30
N PRO A 143 -15.86 -37.12 11.62
CA PRO A 143 -15.67 -35.80 12.24
C PRO A 143 -14.32 -35.25 11.74
N GLU A 144 -14.33 -34.11 11.07
CA GLU A 144 -13.10 -33.45 10.61
C GLU A 144 -12.23 -32.95 11.79
N GLY A 145 -11.12 -33.65 12.03
CA GLY A 145 -9.90 -33.16 12.71
C GLY A 145 -10.07 -32.23 13.93
N LYS A 146 -9.19 -31.23 14.03
CA LYS A 146 -9.04 -30.30 15.18
C LYS A 146 -10.31 -29.54 15.55
N LYS A 147 -11.24 -29.29 14.62
CA LYS A 147 -12.53 -28.64 14.91
C LYS A 147 -13.48 -29.57 15.68
N ALA A 148 -13.44 -30.87 15.41
CA ALA A 148 -14.18 -31.86 16.20
C ALA A 148 -13.60 -32.05 17.62
N LEU A 149 -12.27 -31.99 17.77
CA LEU A 149 -11.60 -32.00 19.08
C LEU A 149 -11.89 -30.73 19.91
N ALA A 150 -11.92 -29.56 19.26
CA ALA A 150 -12.31 -28.30 19.91
C ALA A 150 -13.78 -28.30 20.36
N LYS A 151 -14.67 -29.00 19.63
CA LYS A 151 -16.08 -29.21 20.02
C LYS A 151 -16.23 -30.06 21.28
N ASN A 152 -15.35 -31.07 21.49
CA ASN A 152 -15.33 -31.87 22.72
C ASN A 152 -14.88 -31.08 23.96
N LYS A 153 -14.15 -29.96 23.77
CA LYS A 153 -13.70 -29.08 24.86
C LYS A 153 -14.56 -27.83 25.03
N ASP A 154 -15.66 -27.71 24.28
CA ASP A 154 -16.55 -26.54 24.26
C ASP A 154 -15.80 -25.21 23.99
N TRP A 155 -14.82 -25.26 23.09
CA TRP A 155 -14.03 -24.09 22.69
C TRP A 155 -14.73 -23.31 21.58
N ASP A 156 -14.74 -21.99 21.75
CA ASP A 156 -15.31 -21.01 20.83
C ASP A 156 -14.31 -20.54 19.76
N TYR A 157 -13.01 -20.64 20.02
CA TYR A 157 -11.95 -20.31 19.06
C TYR A 157 -10.68 -21.15 19.30
N ILE A 158 -9.84 -21.25 18.27
CA ILE A 158 -8.56 -21.96 18.28
C ILE A 158 -7.44 -20.96 17.94
N VAL A 159 -6.36 -20.98 18.73
CA VAL A 159 -5.18 -20.13 18.50
C VAL A 159 -4.03 -20.96 17.92
N ASN A 160 -3.53 -20.56 16.75
CA ASN A 160 -2.33 -21.14 16.15
C ASN A 160 -1.12 -20.23 16.40
N ARG A 161 -0.22 -20.67 17.30
CA ARG A 161 0.97 -19.91 17.69
C ARG A 161 2.02 -19.78 16.59
N LYS A 162 2.16 -20.80 15.72
CA LYS A 162 3.17 -20.80 14.65
C LYS A 162 2.80 -19.84 13.54
N ASP A 163 1.54 -19.87 13.14
CA ASP A 163 1.05 -19.05 12.03
C ASP A 163 0.55 -17.68 12.50
N LYS A 164 0.54 -17.42 13.82
CA LYS A 164 -0.02 -16.23 14.47
C LYS A 164 -1.45 -15.95 13.95
N THR A 165 -2.29 -16.97 13.92
CA THR A 165 -3.69 -16.88 13.51
C THR A 165 -4.62 -17.31 14.64
N VAL A 166 -5.84 -16.77 14.64
CA VAL A 166 -6.94 -17.19 15.51
C VAL A 166 -8.12 -17.50 14.59
N GLU A 167 -8.80 -18.61 14.84
CA GLU A 167 -9.95 -19.06 14.07
C GLU A 167 -11.14 -19.30 15.00
N LEU A 168 -12.33 -18.87 14.56
CA LEU A 168 -13.58 -19.13 15.28
C LEU A 168 -14.06 -20.56 14.98
N THR A 169 -14.48 -21.30 16.01
CA THR A 169 -15.08 -22.63 15.84
C THR A 169 -16.57 -22.52 15.54
N ASP A 170 -17.21 -23.64 15.18
CA ASP A 170 -18.66 -23.69 14.97
C ASP A 170 -19.45 -23.31 16.25
N SER A 171 -18.92 -23.62 17.44
CA SER A 171 -19.52 -23.21 18.72
C SER A 171 -19.44 -21.69 18.91
N GLY A 172 -18.29 -21.10 18.61
CA GLY A 172 -18.10 -19.65 18.64
C GLY A 172 -18.97 -18.91 17.61
N ALA A 173 -19.14 -19.50 16.43
CA ALA A 173 -20.03 -18.98 15.38
C ALA A 173 -21.50 -18.94 15.85
N GLN A 174 -22.00 -20.02 16.45
CA GLN A 174 -23.36 -20.05 17.01
C GLN A 174 -23.55 -19.05 18.16
N LYS A 175 -22.53 -18.84 18.99
CA LYS A 175 -22.57 -17.80 20.03
C LYS A 175 -22.61 -16.39 19.41
N ALA A 176 -21.86 -16.16 18.34
CA ALA A 176 -21.88 -14.89 17.61
C ALA A 176 -23.26 -14.63 16.99
N GLU A 177 -23.85 -15.62 16.31
CA GLU A 177 -25.18 -15.55 15.71
C GLU A 177 -26.25 -15.16 16.75
N ARG A 178 -26.23 -15.80 17.93
CA ARG A 178 -27.15 -15.47 19.03
C ARG A 178 -26.91 -14.08 19.62
N PHE A 179 -25.64 -13.68 19.79
CA PHE A 179 -25.28 -12.40 20.39
C PHE A 179 -25.69 -11.22 19.48
N PHE A 180 -25.43 -11.34 18.17
CA PHE A 180 -25.71 -10.30 17.18
C PHE A 180 -27.11 -10.43 16.54
N ARG A 181 -27.86 -11.50 16.85
CA ARG A 181 -29.20 -11.79 16.34
C ARG A 181 -29.22 -11.90 14.81
N ILE A 182 -28.30 -12.69 14.28
CA ILE A 182 -28.17 -12.97 12.85
C ILE A 182 -28.30 -14.47 12.60
N ASP A 183 -28.73 -14.84 11.40
CA ASP A 183 -29.00 -16.24 11.06
C ASP A 183 -27.72 -17.04 10.79
N ASN A 184 -26.79 -16.47 10.01
CA ASN A 184 -25.53 -17.13 9.66
C ASN A 184 -24.38 -16.13 9.50
N ILE A 185 -23.35 -16.26 10.32
CA ILE A 185 -22.20 -15.34 10.30
C ILE A 185 -21.31 -15.47 9.04
N ALA A 186 -21.43 -16.56 8.29
CA ALA A 186 -20.64 -16.82 7.08
C ALA A 186 -21.26 -16.21 5.81
N GLU A 187 -22.45 -15.60 5.88
CA GLU A 187 -23.06 -14.92 4.75
C GLU A 187 -22.31 -13.64 4.37
N ILE A 188 -22.30 -13.31 3.08
CA ILE A 188 -21.61 -12.12 2.54
C ILE A 188 -22.12 -10.84 3.20
N ALA A 189 -23.41 -10.76 3.51
CA ALA A 189 -24.03 -9.64 4.22
C ALA A 189 -23.46 -9.40 5.63
N HIS A 190 -22.77 -10.37 6.22
CA HIS A 190 -22.18 -10.32 7.56
C HIS A 190 -20.64 -10.43 7.55
N ALA A 191 -20.02 -10.33 6.37
CA ALA A 191 -18.57 -10.42 6.21
C ALA A 191 -17.82 -9.37 7.06
N ASP A 192 -18.34 -8.15 7.14
CA ASP A 192 -17.76 -7.08 7.97
C ASP A 192 -17.76 -7.45 9.46
N LEU A 193 -18.88 -7.94 10.00
CA LEU A 193 -18.98 -8.34 11.39
C LEU A 193 -18.02 -9.49 11.73
N ASN A 194 -17.95 -10.50 10.85
CA ASN A 194 -17.05 -11.63 11.01
C ASN A 194 -15.58 -11.14 11.02
N HIS A 195 -15.22 -10.25 10.10
CA HIS A 195 -13.90 -9.60 10.07
C HIS A 195 -13.57 -8.90 11.40
N HIS A 196 -14.49 -8.09 11.93
CA HIS A 196 -14.28 -7.40 13.21
C HIS A 196 -14.08 -8.39 14.37
N ILE A 197 -14.84 -9.49 14.41
CA ILE A 197 -14.69 -10.55 15.41
C ILE A 197 -13.31 -11.20 15.33
N GLN A 198 -12.83 -11.50 14.11
CA GLN A 198 -11.48 -12.04 13.90
C GLN A 198 -10.39 -11.06 14.35
N GLN A 199 -10.51 -9.77 14.04
CA GLN A 199 -9.52 -8.76 14.45
C GLN A 199 -9.52 -8.55 15.97
N ALA A 200 -10.69 -8.55 16.61
CA ALA A 200 -10.80 -8.50 18.07
C ALA A 200 -10.20 -9.75 18.73
N LEU A 201 -10.45 -10.96 18.20
CA LEU A 201 -9.81 -12.18 18.69
C LEU A 201 -8.29 -12.13 18.58
N LYS A 202 -7.75 -11.67 17.45
CA LYS A 202 -6.31 -11.45 17.26
C LYS A 202 -5.76 -10.44 18.28
N ALA A 203 -6.42 -9.28 18.43
CA ALA A 203 -6.03 -8.25 19.38
C ALA A 203 -5.97 -8.79 20.82
N HIS A 204 -6.91 -9.64 21.23
CA HIS A 204 -6.95 -10.23 22.56
C HIS A 204 -5.92 -11.33 22.79
N LYS A 205 -5.66 -12.18 21.79
CA LYS A 205 -4.91 -13.44 21.98
C LYS A 205 -3.47 -13.40 21.47
N LEU A 206 -3.18 -12.58 20.47
CA LEU A 206 -1.86 -12.52 19.85
C LEU A 206 -1.07 -11.28 20.22
N PHE A 207 -1.74 -10.16 20.52
CA PHE A 207 -1.10 -8.89 20.83
C PHE A 207 -1.22 -8.57 22.32
N LYS A 208 -0.10 -8.35 22.97
CA LYS A 208 -0.01 -8.06 24.39
C LYS A 208 0.45 -6.64 24.64
N ARG A 209 -0.18 -6.03 25.64
CA ARG A 209 0.24 -4.74 26.19
C ARG A 209 1.62 -4.90 26.85
N ASP A 210 2.45 -3.88 26.70
CA ASP A 210 3.83 -3.75 27.19
C ASP A 210 4.86 -4.70 26.52
N GLU A 211 4.42 -5.56 25.58
CA GLU A 211 5.30 -6.34 24.69
C GLU A 211 5.18 -5.82 23.24
N ASP A 212 3.97 -5.83 22.65
CA ASP A 212 3.74 -5.47 21.24
C ASP A 212 3.28 -4.01 21.05
N TYR A 213 2.70 -3.43 22.10
CA TYR A 213 2.22 -2.03 22.11
C TYR A 213 2.12 -1.52 23.55
N ILE A 214 2.18 -0.20 23.71
CA ILE A 214 1.86 0.48 24.97
C ILE A 214 0.67 1.41 24.77
N VAL A 215 0.00 1.75 25.87
CA VAL A 215 -1.05 2.77 25.89
C VAL A 215 -0.53 3.98 26.66
N ASN A 216 -0.38 5.12 25.98
CA ASN A 216 0.09 6.36 26.58
C ASN A 216 -0.80 7.53 26.14
N ASP A 217 -1.17 8.42 27.07
CA ASP A 217 -2.06 9.58 26.83
C ASP A 217 -3.38 9.26 26.09
N GLY A 218 -3.92 8.05 26.29
CA GLY A 218 -5.12 7.61 25.57
C GLY A 218 -4.88 7.29 24.09
N GLU A 219 -3.64 6.94 23.71
CA GLU A 219 -3.29 6.44 22.38
C GLU A 219 -2.54 5.11 22.48
N VAL A 220 -2.79 4.21 21.51
CA VAL A 220 -2.02 2.97 21.34
C VAL A 220 -0.77 3.27 20.51
N ILE A 221 0.42 3.01 21.07
CA ILE A 221 1.72 3.19 20.41
C ILE A 221 2.38 1.82 20.24
N ILE A 222 2.76 1.49 19.01
CA ILE A 222 3.40 0.22 18.68
C ILE A 222 4.83 0.18 19.22
N VAL A 223 5.24 -0.96 19.78
CA VAL A 223 6.61 -1.22 20.21
C VAL A 223 7.29 -2.11 19.17
N ASP A 224 8.51 -1.75 18.76
CA ASP A 224 9.32 -2.60 17.88
C ASP A 224 9.84 -3.82 18.65
N GLU A 225 9.50 -5.02 18.19
CA GLU A 225 9.82 -6.32 18.83
C GLU A 225 11.35 -6.56 18.95
N PHE A 226 12.17 -5.97 18.08
CA PHE A 226 13.62 -6.17 18.07
C PHE A 226 14.37 -5.11 18.87
N THR A 227 13.88 -3.87 18.87
CA THR A 227 14.62 -2.74 19.45
C THR A 227 13.98 -2.14 20.70
N GLY A 228 12.73 -2.52 21.02
CA GLY A 228 11.94 -1.93 22.11
C GLY A 228 11.60 -0.45 21.91
N ARG A 229 11.83 0.10 20.70
CA ARG A 229 11.58 1.50 20.39
C ARG A 229 10.10 1.76 20.13
N LEU A 230 9.64 2.93 20.56
CA LEU A 230 8.27 3.40 20.33
C LEU A 230 8.11 3.91 18.89
N MET A 231 7.18 3.30 18.16
CA MET A 231 6.90 3.61 16.76
C MET A 231 5.75 4.64 16.66
N ILE A 232 6.05 5.87 17.09
CA ILE A 232 5.10 6.99 17.13
C ILE A 232 4.55 7.28 15.72
N GLY A 233 3.22 7.37 15.60
CA GLY A 233 2.51 7.65 14.35
C GLY A 233 2.26 6.42 13.46
N ARG A 234 2.75 5.22 13.83
CA ARG A 234 2.42 3.98 13.12
C ARG A 234 1.18 3.31 13.73
N ARG A 235 0.37 2.67 12.87
CA ARG A 235 -0.83 1.92 13.25
C ARG A 235 -0.81 0.52 12.65
N TYR A 236 -1.47 -0.41 13.33
CA TYR A 236 -1.76 -1.72 12.77
C TYR A 236 -2.84 -1.55 11.67
N SER A 237 -2.72 -2.32 10.60
CA SER A 237 -3.65 -2.22 9.46
C SER A 237 -4.90 -3.09 9.67
N ASP A 238 -5.87 -3.00 8.76
CA ASP A 238 -6.95 -3.99 8.63
C ASP A 238 -7.92 -4.07 9.82
N GLY A 239 -8.13 -2.94 10.51
CA GLY A 239 -9.02 -2.86 11.68
C GLY A 239 -8.40 -3.35 12.99
N LEU A 240 -7.20 -3.93 12.94
CA LEU A 240 -6.52 -4.46 14.12
C LEU A 240 -6.15 -3.39 15.14
N HIS A 241 -5.76 -2.19 14.68
CA HIS A 241 -5.42 -1.10 15.61
C HIS A 241 -6.67 -0.62 16.35
N GLN A 242 -7.80 -0.52 15.67
CA GLN A 242 -9.10 -0.16 16.22
C GLN A 242 -9.59 -1.23 17.21
N ALA A 243 -9.36 -2.51 16.89
CA ALA A 243 -9.65 -3.62 17.80
C ALA A 243 -8.79 -3.55 19.09
N ILE A 244 -7.51 -3.16 18.98
CA ILE A 244 -6.64 -2.94 20.15
C ILE A 244 -7.08 -1.69 20.93
N GLU A 245 -7.43 -0.59 20.26
CA GLU A 245 -8.01 0.60 20.90
C GLU A 245 -9.27 0.23 21.70
N ALA A 246 -10.17 -0.57 21.11
CA ALA A 246 -11.38 -1.07 21.78
C ALA A 246 -11.05 -1.98 22.97
N LYS A 247 -10.12 -2.92 22.81
CA LYS A 247 -9.63 -3.82 23.87
C LYS A 247 -9.10 -3.09 25.09
N GLU A 248 -8.38 -1.99 24.87
CA GLU A 248 -7.77 -1.20 25.95
C GLU A 248 -8.69 -0.10 26.51
N GLY A 249 -9.91 0.02 25.98
CA GLY A 249 -10.86 1.07 26.38
C GLY A 249 -10.44 2.48 25.97
N VAL A 250 -9.63 2.58 24.91
CA VAL A 250 -9.19 3.83 24.28
C VAL A 250 -10.27 4.33 23.30
N GLU A 251 -10.30 5.62 23.01
CA GLU A 251 -11.20 6.17 21.98
C GLU A 251 -10.90 5.52 20.62
N VAL A 252 -11.81 4.65 20.16
CA VAL A 252 -11.67 3.94 18.88
C VAL A 252 -11.79 4.94 17.74
N ARG A 253 -10.70 5.10 17.00
CA ARG A 253 -10.66 6.02 15.88
C ARG A 253 -11.31 5.36 14.67
N SER A 254 -12.03 6.15 13.88
CA SER A 254 -12.60 5.70 12.61
C SER A 254 -11.53 5.05 11.74
N GLU A 255 -11.86 3.93 11.10
CA GLU A 255 -11.00 3.31 10.11
C GLU A 255 -10.66 4.30 8.99
N ASN A 256 -9.46 4.14 8.44
CA ASN A 256 -9.09 4.92 7.26
C ASN A 256 -9.68 4.20 6.04
N LYS A 257 -10.61 4.84 5.33
CA LYS A 257 -11.12 4.34 4.06
C LYS A 257 -10.20 4.77 2.91
N THR A 258 -10.04 3.90 1.93
CA THR A 258 -9.30 4.23 0.70
C THR A 258 -10.17 5.09 -0.21
N TYR A 259 -9.79 6.34 -0.41
CA TYR A 259 -10.55 7.28 -1.25
C TYR A 259 -10.19 7.15 -2.73
N ALA A 260 -8.90 6.97 -3.00
CA ALA A 260 -8.39 6.81 -4.34
C ALA A 260 -7.11 5.98 -4.29
N THR A 261 -6.91 5.12 -5.29
CA THR A 261 -5.72 4.29 -5.42
C THR A 261 -5.32 4.22 -6.88
N ILE A 262 -4.04 4.08 -7.23
CA ILE A 262 -3.57 3.73 -8.58
C ILE A 262 -2.22 3.03 -8.49
N THR A 263 -2.01 1.99 -9.30
CA THR A 263 -0.65 1.42 -9.45
C THR A 263 0.21 2.30 -10.35
N PHE A 264 1.53 2.27 -10.16
CA PHE A 264 2.46 2.97 -11.05
C PHE A 264 2.33 2.50 -12.50
N GLN A 265 2.11 1.20 -12.69
CA GLN A 265 1.84 0.57 -13.98
C GLN A 265 0.69 1.26 -14.71
N ASN A 266 -0.49 1.28 -14.09
CA ASN A 266 -1.68 1.87 -14.71
C ASN A 266 -1.57 3.39 -14.84
N TYR A 267 -0.95 4.08 -13.88
CA TYR A 267 -0.71 5.51 -14.00
C TYR A 267 0.12 5.87 -15.25
N PHE A 268 1.25 5.19 -15.48
CA PHE A 268 2.08 5.48 -16.65
C PHE A 268 1.47 5.02 -17.98
N ARG A 269 0.57 4.02 -17.95
CA ARG A 269 -0.20 3.60 -19.14
C ARG A 269 -1.23 4.64 -19.59
N LEU A 270 -1.60 5.61 -18.75
CA LEU A 270 -2.50 6.71 -19.13
C LEU A 270 -1.85 7.70 -20.11
N TYR A 271 -0.52 7.74 -20.18
CA TYR A 271 0.18 8.67 -21.06
C TYR A 271 0.05 8.22 -22.52
N SER A 272 -0.27 9.16 -23.42
CA SER A 272 -0.37 8.87 -24.87
C SER A 272 0.96 8.37 -25.45
N LYS A 273 2.08 8.83 -24.89
CA LYS A 273 3.42 8.35 -25.18
C LYS A 273 4.18 8.10 -23.89
N LEU A 274 4.93 7.00 -23.83
CA LEU A 274 5.80 6.66 -22.73
C LEU A 274 7.19 6.31 -23.27
N SER A 275 8.22 6.80 -22.60
CA SER A 275 9.61 6.40 -22.84
C SER A 275 10.38 6.46 -21.53
N GLY A 276 11.57 5.87 -21.49
CA GLY A 276 12.41 5.94 -20.31
C GLY A 276 13.87 5.68 -20.62
N MET A 277 14.71 5.99 -19.65
CA MET A 277 16.16 5.81 -19.74
C MET A 277 16.68 5.20 -18.45
N THR A 278 17.70 4.35 -18.58
CA THR A 278 18.44 3.75 -17.47
C THR A 278 19.67 3.02 -18.02
N GLY A 279 20.68 2.81 -17.18
CA GLY A 279 21.84 1.99 -17.54
C GLY A 279 21.58 0.49 -17.53
N THR A 280 20.44 0.02 -17.00
CA THR A 280 20.25 -1.40 -16.67
C THR A 280 18.89 -2.01 -17.04
N ALA A 281 18.23 -1.51 -18.09
CA ALA A 281 16.88 -1.98 -18.49
C ALA A 281 16.84 -3.39 -19.13
N LYS A 282 17.95 -3.85 -19.74
CA LYS A 282 17.92 -5.04 -20.63
C LYS A 282 17.51 -6.33 -19.92
N THR A 283 17.74 -6.45 -18.60
CA THR A 283 17.33 -7.63 -17.83
C THR A 283 15.81 -7.75 -17.70
N GLU A 284 15.10 -6.62 -17.68
CA GLU A 284 13.65 -6.53 -17.48
C GLU A 284 12.88 -6.28 -18.79
N GLU A 285 13.52 -6.48 -19.96
CA GLU A 285 12.92 -6.22 -21.27
C GLU A 285 11.56 -6.92 -21.46
N ALA A 286 11.44 -8.17 -20.99
CA ALA A 286 10.19 -8.91 -21.05
C ALA A 286 9.08 -8.24 -20.24
N GLU A 287 9.41 -7.69 -19.07
CA GLU A 287 8.46 -6.98 -18.21
C GLU A 287 8.05 -5.64 -18.82
N PHE A 288 9.02 -4.85 -19.32
CA PHE A 288 8.75 -3.59 -20.01
C PHE A 288 7.83 -3.78 -21.23
N ARG A 289 8.10 -4.81 -22.03
CA ARG A 289 7.29 -5.12 -23.21
C ARG A 289 5.89 -5.61 -22.83
N THR A 290 5.78 -6.46 -21.81
CA THR A 290 4.50 -7.05 -21.41
C THR A 290 3.58 -6.05 -20.72
N ILE A 291 4.11 -5.21 -19.83
CA ILE A 291 3.31 -4.30 -19.00
C ILE A 291 3.12 -2.94 -19.67
N TYR A 292 4.19 -2.39 -20.27
CA TYR A 292 4.21 -1.00 -20.75
C TYR A 292 4.26 -0.90 -22.27
N SER A 293 4.34 -2.01 -23.00
CA SER A 293 4.59 -2.02 -24.45
C SER A 293 5.84 -1.22 -24.85
N LEU A 294 6.87 -1.27 -24.00
CA LEU A 294 8.14 -0.59 -24.23
C LEU A 294 9.21 -1.59 -24.70
N ASP A 295 9.84 -1.27 -25.83
CA ASP A 295 11.04 -1.98 -26.29
C ASP A 295 12.30 -1.43 -25.60
N VAL A 296 13.27 -2.30 -25.33
CA VAL A 296 14.54 -1.91 -24.71
C VAL A 296 15.65 -1.90 -25.76
N VAL A 297 16.11 -0.70 -26.11
CA VAL A 297 17.22 -0.49 -27.03
C VAL A 297 18.49 -0.21 -26.22
N GLU A 298 19.52 -1.03 -26.43
CA GLU A 298 20.84 -0.83 -25.83
C GLU A 298 21.63 0.18 -26.68
N ILE A 299 21.84 1.38 -26.14
CA ILE A 299 22.61 2.44 -26.81
C ILE A 299 24.11 2.16 -26.60
N PRO A 300 24.93 2.12 -27.68
CA PRO A 300 26.37 1.95 -27.54
C PRO A 300 26.99 3.02 -26.65
N THR A 301 27.99 2.64 -25.84
CA THR A 301 28.70 3.61 -25.01
C THR A 301 29.56 4.53 -25.86
N ASN A 302 29.67 5.81 -25.46
CA ASN A 302 30.50 6.81 -26.14
C ASN A 302 31.98 6.37 -26.24
N LYS A 303 32.48 5.66 -25.22
CA LYS A 303 33.83 5.09 -25.18
C LYS A 303 33.75 3.62 -24.73
N PRO A 304 34.68 2.75 -25.17
CA PRO A 304 34.73 1.37 -24.72
C PRO A 304 34.94 1.26 -23.20
N ILE A 305 34.22 0.34 -22.56
CA ILE A 305 34.34 0.07 -21.12
C ILE A 305 35.69 -0.61 -20.84
N LYS A 306 36.47 -0.05 -19.91
CA LYS A 306 37.75 -0.61 -19.45
C LYS A 306 37.71 -1.12 -18.01
N ARG A 307 36.53 -1.12 -17.38
CA ARG A 307 36.33 -1.63 -16.02
C ARG A 307 36.59 -3.13 -15.97
N VAL A 308 37.31 -3.57 -14.93
CA VAL A 308 37.54 -4.99 -14.65
C VAL A 308 36.60 -5.46 -13.55
N ASP A 309 35.65 -6.33 -13.89
CA ASP A 309 34.75 -6.95 -12.91
C ASP A 309 35.37 -8.25 -12.39
N LEU A 310 35.84 -8.24 -11.15
CA LEU A 310 36.49 -9.39 -10.50
C LEU A 310 35.45 -10.44 -10.08
N PRO A 311 35.83 -11.73 -10.02
CA PRO A 311 34.98 -12.78 -9.46
C PRO A 311 34.57 -12.50 -8.01
N ASP A 312 33.45 -13.08 -7.59
CA ASP A 312 32.94 -12.93 -6.23
C ASP A 312 33.87 -13.64 -5.22
N MET A 313 34.12 -12.95 -4.11
CA MET A 313 34.92 -13.44 -2.98
C MET A 313 33.98 -14.00 -1.92
N VAL A 314 33.85 -15.32 -1.82
CA VAL A 314 32.91 -15.97 -0.89
C VAL A 314 33.64 -16.46 0.36
N TYR A 315 33.07 -16.20 1.53
CA TYR A 315 33.59 -16.59 2.85
C TYR A 315 32.58 -17.48 3.58
N SER A 316 33.05 -18.28 4.54
CA SER A 316 32.18 -19.17 5.30
C SER A 316 31.34 -18.42 6.36
N THR A 317 31.89 -17.36 6.97
CA THR A 317 31.25 -16.57 8.03
C THR A 317 31.11 -15.09 7.66
N ILE A 318 30.13 -14.41 8.25
CA ILE A 318 29.98 -12.95 8.12
C ILE A 318 31.21 -12.21 8.64
N ASP A 319 31.83 -12.70 9.71
CA ASP A 319 32.99 -12.04 10.33
C ASP A 319 34.25 -12.19 9.48
N GLY A 320 34.50 -13.35 8.87
CA GLY A 320 35.56 -13.54 7.88
C GLY A 320 35.40 -12.60 6.68
N LYS A 321 34.17 -12.50 6.15
CA LYS A 321 33.82 -11.53 5.10
C LYS A 321 34.14 -10.09 5.51
N LYS A 322 33.73 -9.66 6.71
CA LYS A 322 33.97 -8.29 7.21
C LYS A 322 35.47 -7.98 7.32
N ARG A 323 36.26 -8.91 7.86
CA ARG A 323 37.73 -8.74 7.96
C ARG A 323 38.35 -8.57 6.57
N ALA A 324 37.95 -9.40 5.62
CA ALA A 324 38.44 -9.32 4.25
C ALA A 324 38.06 -8.00 3.55
N VAL A 325 36.82 -7.54 3.67
CA VAL A 325 36.36 -6.25 3.13
C VAL A 325 37.18 -5.10 3.70
N VAL A 326 37.38 -5.06 5.02
CA VAL A 326 38.16 -4.00 5.69
C VAL A 326 39.61 -4.03 5.23
N GLN A 327 40.22 -5.22 5.12
CA GLN A 327 41.59 -5.38 4.66
C GLN A 327 41.77 -4.88 3.22
N GLU A 328 40.85 -5.23 2.31
CA GLU A 328 40.87 -4.74 0.93
C GLU A 328 40.78 -3.19 0.90
N ILE A 329 39.89 -2.59 1.69
CA ILE A 329 39.76 -1.12 1.76
C ILE A 329 41.07 -0.49 2.26
N ILE A 330 41.72 -1.07 3.27
CA ILE A 330 42.99 -0.56 3.82
C ILE A 330 44.09 -0.61 2.76
N GLU A 331 44.23 -1.70 2.03
CA GLU A 331 45.25 -1.86 0.99
C GLU A 331 45.04 -0.86 -0.15
N ARG A 332 43.80 -0.71 -0.60
CA ARG A 332 43.42 0.25 -1.64
C ARG A 332 43.63 1.69 -1.19
N ASN A 333 43.23 2.02 0.03
CA ASN A 333 43.44 3.35 0.61
C ASN A 333 44.94 3.70 0.73
N LYS A 334 45.79 2.75 1.14
CA LYS A 334 47.24 2.92 1.20
C LYS A 334 47.86 3.21 -0.18
N SER A 335 47.32 2.59 -1.24
CA SER A 335 47.73 2.88 -2.62
C SER A 335 47.16 4.19 -3.18
N GLY A 336 46.24 4.85 -2.44
CA GLY A 336 45.56 6.07 -2.86
C GLY A 336 44.38 5.83 -3.82
N GLN A 337 43.99 4.58 -4.04
CA GLN A 337 42.86 4.25 -4.90
C GLN A 337 41.53 4.63 -4.22
N PRO A 338 40.64 5.39 -4.88
CA PRO A 338 39.31 5.68 -4.33
C PRO A 338 38.44 4.43 -4.27
N VAL A 339 37.66 4.32 -3.19
CA VAL A 339 36.80 3.16 -2.93
C VAL A 339 35.38 3.60 -2.62
N LEU A 340 34.41 2.99 -3.32
CA LEU A 340 32.99 3.05 -3.00
C LEU A 340 32.53 1.68 -2.48
N VAL A 341 32.08 1.64 -1.23
CA VAL A 341 31.58 0.44 -0.57
C VAL A 341 30.05 0.45 -0.57
N GLY A 342 29.42 -0.50 -1.26
CA GLY A 342 27.96 -0.67 -1.26
C GLY A 342 27.52 -1.72 -0.24
N THR A 343 26.59 -1.36 0.63
CA THR A 343 25.98 -2.27 1.62
C THR A 343 24.46 -2.37 1.41
N ALA A 344 23.82 -3.43 1.92
CA ALA A 344 22.37 -3.62 1.79
C ALA A 344 21.53 -2.87 2.85
N SER A 345 22.13 -2.44 3.97
CA SER A 345 21.39 -1.80 5.07
C SER A 345 22.23 -0.77 5.84
N VAL A 346 21.54 0.16 6.51
CA VAL A 346 22.17 1.24 7.27
C VAL A 346 23.03 0.67 8.41
N ASP A 347 22.53 -0.37 9.09
CA ASP A 347 23.25 -1.00 10.20
C ASP A 347 24.59 -1.61 9.75
N LYS A 348 24.60 -2.24 8.56
CA LYS A 348 25.81 -2.79 7.94
C LYS A 348 26.79 -1.67 7.53
N SER A 349 26.28 -0.56 7.00
CA SER A 349 27.11 0.63 6.72
C SER A 349 27.78 1.18 7.98
N GLU A 350 27.02 1.33 9.07
CA GLU A 350 27.55 1.81 10.35
C GLU A 350 28.55 0.85 10.98
N GLU A 351 28.36 -0.46 10.80
CA GLU A 351 29.30 -1.47 11.24
C GLU A 351 30.64 -1.39 10.50
N ILE A 352 30.61 -1.37 9.16
CA ILE A 352 31.82 -1.21 8.34
C ILE A 352 32.52 0.12 8.66
N ALA A 353 31.76 1.21 8.83
CA ALA A 353 32.28 2.50 9.25
C ALA A 353 33.04 2.44 10.59
N ARG A 354 32.47 1.76 11.60
CA ARG A 354 33.14 1.56 12.89
C ARG A 354 34.46 0.81 12.74
N LEU A 355 34.49 -0.24 11.92
CA LEU A 355 35.70 -1.01 11.65
C LEU A 355 36.76 -0.17 10.92
N LEU A 356 36.36 0.64 9.94
CA LEU A 356 37.28 1.54 9.24
C LEU A 356 37.83 2.63 10.15
N LYS A 357 36.99 3.20 11.04
CA LYS A 357 37.41 4.17 12.05
C LYS A 357 38.45 3.58 13.01
N LYS A 358 38.26 2.33 13.43
CA LYS A 358 39.22 1.61 14.30
C LYS A 358 40.58 1.41 13.62
N ASN A 359 40.60 1.33 12.30
CA ASN A 359 41.81 1.21 11.48
C ASN A 359 42.36 2.57 10.98
N GLY A 360 41.83 3.70 11.46
CA GLY A 360 42.33 5.04 11.12
C GLY A 360 41.97 5.53 9.71
N ILE A 361 41.04 4.86 9.01
CA ILE A 361 40.64 5.23 7.65
C ILE A 361 39.55 6.31 7.71
N LYS A 362 39.83 7.47 7.11
CA LYS A 362 38.83 8.53 6.92
C LYS A 362 37.83 8.08 5.85
N HIS A 363 36.55 8.18 6.17
CA HIS A 363 35.47 7.75 5.27
C HIS A 363 34.23 8.62 5.44
N ASN A 364 33.37 8.62 4.42
CA ASN A 364 32.04 9.21 4.47
C ASN A 364 30.97 8.13 4.40
N ILE A 365 29.81 8.38 5.00
CA ILE A 365 28.67 7.45 5.01
C ILE A 365 27.47 8.14 4.35
N LEU A 366 26.80 7.42 3.46
CA LEU A 366 25.58 7.84 2.77
C LEU A 366 24.42 6.92 3.19
N ASN A 367 23.39 7.50 3.79
CA ASN A 367 22.28 6.77 4.43
C ASN A 367 20.92 7.07 3.78
N ALA A 368 20.89 7.72 2.60
CA ALA A 368 19.68 8.15 1.90
C ALA A 368 18.77 9.07 2.73
N LYS A 369 19.34 9.87 3.65
CA LYS A 369 18.58 10.79 4.53
C LYS A 369 18.59 12.23 4.04
N ASN A 370 19.69 12.68 3.43
CA ASN A 370 19.83 14.04 2.95
C ASN A 370 20.46 14.02 1.56
N HIS A 371 19.59 14.08 0.54
CA HIS A 371 20.00 13.95 -0.86
C HIS A 371 21.00 15.01 -1.30
N GLU A 372 20.83 16.27 -0.89
CA GLU A 372 21.74 17.35 -1.27
C GLU A 372 23.13 17.11 -0.67
N ARG A 373 23.21 16.83 0.63
CA ARG A 373 24.49 16.57 1.30
C ARG A 373 25.19 15.33 0.73
N GLU A 374 24.43 14.30 0.42
CA GLU A 374 24.94 13.06 -0.15
C GLU A 374 25.47 13.26 -1.56
N ALA A 375 24.78 14.05 -2.39
CA ALA A 375 25.26 14.43 -3.71
C ALA A 375 26.63 15.13 -3.64
N GLU A 376 26.87 16.01 -2.66
CA GLU A 376 28.18 16.66 -2.51
C GLU A 376 29.29 15.64 -2.25
N ILE A 377 29.02 14.68 -1.36
CA ILE A 377 29.99 13.66 -0.98
C ILE A 377 30.30 12.76 -2.18
N VAL A 378 29.26 12.33 -2.90
CA VAL A 378 29.39 11.43 -4.06
C VAL A 378 30.16 12.11 -5.20
N ALA A 379 29.88 13.38 -5.45
CA ALA A 379 30.58 14.18 -6.47
C ALA A 379 32.10 14.25 -6.20
N GLN A 380 32.54 14.05 -4.95
CA GLN A 380 33.94 14.06 -4.55
C GLN A 380 34.48 12.66 -4.19
N ALA A 381 33.68 11.59 -4.35
CA ALA A 381 34.07 10.23 -3.98
C ALA A 381 35.18 9.64 -4.88
N GLY A 382 35.43 10.22 -6.05
CA GLY A 382 36.47 9.80 -6.99
C GLY A 382 37.85 10.43 -6.75
N ARG A 383 38.03 11.18 -5.66
CA ARG A 383 39.30 11.82 -5.27
C ARG A 383 40.32 10.82 -4.72
N PHE A 384 41.61 11.16 -4.78
CA PHE A 384 42.70 10.30 -4.36
C PHE A 384 42.57 9.92 -2.87
N GLY A 385 42.58 8.61 -2.59
CA GLY A 385 42.43 8.06 -1.24
C GLY A 385 41.04 8.22 -0.62
N ALA A 386 40.02 8.67 -1.36
CA ALA A 386 38.67 8.82 -0.84
C ALA A 386 38.01 7.46 -0.57
N VAL A 387 37.37 7.30 0.59
CA VAL A 387 36.56 6.12 0.93
C VAL A 387 35.14 6.56 1.24
N THR A 388 34.18 6.02 0.52
CA THR A 388 32.75 6.35 0.67
C THR A 388 31.95 5.07 0.85
N ILE A 389 31.09 5.04 1.85
CA ILE A 389 30.18 3.93 2.14
C ILE A 389 28.78 4.36 1.75
N ALA A 390 28.14 3.63 0.85
CA ALA A 390 26.81 3.89 0.36
C ALA A 390 25.86 2.76 0.79
N THR A 391 24.80 3.13 1.49
CA THR A 391 23.71 2.21 1.80
C THR A 391 22.79 2.06 0.59
N ASN A 392 22.59 0.84 0.11
CA ASN A 392 21.85 0.49 -1.10
C ASN A 392 22.32 1.33 -2.31
N MET A 393 21.51 2.30 -2.71
CA MET A 393 21.75 3.19 -3.85
C MET A 393 21.87 4.66 -3.43
N ALA A 394 22.25 4.94 -2.17
CA ALA A 394 22.49 6.31 -1.71
C ALA A 394 23.51 7.01 -2.63
N GLY A 395 23.25 8.28 -2.97
CA GLY A 395 24.04 8.99 -3.99
C GLY A 395 23.69 8.68 -5.44
N ARG A 396 22.48 8.20 -5.72
CA ARG A 396 21.94 8.09 -7.09
C ARG A 396 21.75 9.45 -7.75
N GLY A 397 21.90 9.48 -9.07
CA GLY A 397 21.81 10.70 -9.89
C GLY A 397 23.09 11.53 -9.94
N THR A 398 24.04 11.32 -9.01
CA THR A 398 25.32 12.05 -9.02
C THR A 398 26.45 11.25 -9.62
N ASP A 399 27.18 11.89 -10.52
CA ASP A 399 28.31 11.29 -11.20
C ASP A 399 29.61 11.31 -10.38
N ILE A 400 30.25 10.14 -10.25
CA ILE A 400 31.57 10.02 -9.63
C ILE A 400 32.64 10.17 -10.70
N LEU A 401 33.25 11.35 -10.75
CA LEU A 401 34.37 11.65 -11.64
C LEU A 401 35.70 11.35 -10.94
N LEU A 402 36.62 10.68 -11.64
CA LEU A 402 37.98 10.47 -11.13
C LEU A 402 38.67 11.83 -10.94
N GLY A 403 39.28 12.05 -9.78
CA GLY A 403 39.86 13.34 -9.38
C GLY A 403 38.86 14.32 -8.76
N GLY A 404 37.56 13.99 -8.71
CA GLY A 404 36.50 14.85 -8.16
C GLY A 404 35.77 15.69 -9.22
N ASN A 405 34.58 16.18 -8.88
CA ASN A 405 33.76 16.97 -9.80
C ASN A 405 34.08 18.49 -9.68
N PRO A 406 34.63 19.13 -10.74
CA PRO A 406 35.01 20.54 -10.71
C PRO A 406 33.81 21.50 -10.77
N GLU A 407 32.74 21.14 -11.46
CA GLU A 407 31.50 21.93 -11.50
C GLU A 407 30.90 22.04 -10.09
N TYR A 408 30.88 20.92 -9.37
CA TYR A 408 30.34 20.91 -8.01
C TYR A 408 31.15 21.82 -7.06
N LEU A 409 32.48 21.80 -7.17
CA LEU A 409 33.37 22.66 -6.38
C LEU A 409 33.16 24.14 -6.71
N ALA A 410 33.02 24.48 -8.00
CA ALA A 410 32.74 25.84 -8.44
C ALA A 410 31.37 26.34 -7.92
N LYS A 411 30.30 25.55 -8.09
CA LYS A 411 28.96 25.87 -7.56
C LYS A 411 28.96 26.01 -6.04
N LYS A 412 29.64 25.12 -5.32
CA LYS A 412 29.79 25.21 -3.86
C LYS A 412 30.48 26.50 -3.45
N ARG A 413 31.57 26.87 -4.12
CA ARG A 413 32.29 28.10 -3.83
C ARG A 413 31.44 29.36 -4.05
N LEU A 414 30.63 29.39 -5.10
CA LEU A 414 29.66 30.47 -5.34
C LEU A 414 28.60 30.57 -4.23
N ARG A 415 28.10 29.42 -3.74
CA ARG A 415 27.18 29.40 -2.59
C ARG A 415 27.83 29.94 -1.32
N GLU A 416 29.10 29.61 -1.07
CA GLU A 416 29.88 30.17 0.05
C GLU A 416 30.14 31.68 -0.10
N GLU A 417 30.23 32.17 -1.34
CA GLU A 417 30.32 33.60 -1.68
C GLU A 417 28.97 34.32 -1.57
N GLY A 418 27.89 33.62 -1.21
CA GLY A 418 26.57 34.17 -0.94
C GLY A 418 25.63 34.27 -2.15
N VAL A 419 26.00 33.67 -3.28
CA VAL A 419 25.16 33.68 -4.50
C VAL A 419 23.97 32.73 -4.33
N GLY A 420 22.77 33.19 -4.72
CA GLY A 420 21.54 32.40 -4.66
C GLY A 420 21.57 31.17 -5.57
N HIS A 421 20.86 30.11 -5.21
CA HIS A 421 20.83 28.87 -6.00
C HIS A 421 20.30 29.09 -7.42
N GLU A 422 19.22 29.87 -7.56
CA GLU A 422 18.60 30.19 -8.86
C GLU A 422 19.58 30.96 -9.77
N ASP A 423 20.29 31.94 -9.21
CA ASP A 423 21.28 32.73 -9.94
C ASP A 423 22.45 31.86 -10.43
N ILE A 424 22.90 30.89 -9.62
CA ILE A 424 23.94 29.94 -10.00
C ILE A 424 23.47 29.06 -11.16
N GLU A 425 22.26 28.50 -11.08
CA GLU A 425 21.73 27.63 -12.15
C GLU A 425 21.52 28.43 -13.46
N LEU A 426 21.06 29.68 -13.37
CA LEU A 426 20.95 30.55 -14.55
C LEU A 426 22.33 30.87 -15.15
N ALA A 427 23.32 31.14 -14.28
CA ALA A 427 24.69 31.43 -14.70
C ALA A 427 25.38 30.23 -15.37
N VAL A 428 25.08 29.01 -14.94
CA VAL A 428 25.69 27.77 -15.48
C VAL A 428 25.00 27.31 -16.78
N SER A 429 23.74 27.69 -17.00
CA SER A 429 22.99 27.32 -18.20
C SER A 429 23.62 27.87 -19.48
N THR A 430 23.87 27.00 -20.46
CA THR A 430 24.39 27.38 -21.80
C THR A 430 23.31 27.80 -22.79
N TYR A 431 22.03 27.56 -22.46
CA TYR A 431 20.90 27.84 -23.36
C TYR A 431 20.25 29.20 -23.11
N LEU A 432 20.42 29.76 -21.90
CA LEU A 432 19.87 31.06 -21.53
C LEU A 432 20.95 32.14 -21.73
N THR A 433 20.84 32.87 -22.85
CA THR A 433 21.75 33.95 -23.21
C THR A 433 21.26 35.33 -22.78
N ASP A 434 19.94 35.52 -22.72
CA ASP A 434 19.31 36.78 -22.29
C ASP A 434 19.15 36.79 -20.76
N VAL A 435 20.24 37.10 -20.05
CA VAL A 435 20.28 37.18 -18.59
C VAL A 435 20.77 38.57 -18.13
N SER A 436 20.42 38.97 -16.90
CA SER A 436 20.81 40.28 -16.36
C SER A 436 22.33 40.44 -16.23
N GLU A 437 22.81 41.69 -16.21
CA GLU A 437 24.24 41.98 -16.06
C GLU A 437 24.87 41.36 -14.81
N ASP A 438 24.10 41.24 -13.72
CA ASP A 438 24.61 40.61 -12.49
C ASP A 438 24.79 39.11 -12.65
N ILE A 439 23.93 38.42 -13.40
CA ILE A 439 24.09 37.00 -13.72
C ILE A 439 25.26 36.77 -14.67
N LEU A 440 25.54 37.70 -15.59
CA LEU A 440 26.74 37.66 -16.43
C LEU A 440 28.03 37.72 -15.60
N LYS A 441 28.07 38.57 -14.55
CA LYS A 441 29.22 38.60 -13.62
C LYS A 441 29.36 37.28 -12.84
N VAL A 442 28.25 36.69 -12.39
CA VAL A 442 28.26 35.37 -11.73
C VAL A 442 28.75 34.29 -12.71
N ARG A 443 28.37 34.34 -13.98
CA ARG A 443 28.85 33.42 -15.02
C ARG A 443 30.36 33.55 -15.25
N GLU A 444 30.88 34.78 -15.37
CA GLU A 444 32.34 34.99 -15.51
C GLU A 444 33.09 34.48 -14.26
N ARG A 445 32.53 34.70 -13.06
CA ARG A 445 33.08 34.17 -11.81
C ARG A 445 33.07 32.64 -11.79
N TYR A 446 31.97 32.03 -12.22
CA TYR A 446 31.83 30.57 -12.34
C TYR A 446 32.88 29.99 -13.29
N GLU A 447 33.06 30.57 -14.48
CA GLU A 447 34.04 30.09 -15.46
C GLU A 447 35.48 30.11 -14.92
N LYS A 448 35.85 31.18 -14.20
CA LYS A 448 37.16 31.28 -13.53
C LYS A 448 37.35 30.22 -12.46
N LEU A 449 36.33 30.00 -11.62
CA LEU A 449 36.36 28.97 -10.57
C LEU A 449 36.39 27.56 -11.17
N TYR A 450 35.60 27.31 -12.21
CA TYR A 450 35.58 26.04 -12.92
C TYR A 450 36.94 25.73 -13.53
N ALA A 451 37.57 26.67 -14.23
CA ALA A 451 38.91 26.49 -14.80
C ALA A 451 39.96 26.19 -13.72
N TYR A 452 39.89 26.86 -12.57
CA TYR A 452 40.78 26.61 -11.43
C TYR A 452 40.63 25.19 -10.88
N TYR A 453 39.40 24.79 -10.52
CA TYR A 453 39.16 23.45 -9.98
C TYR A 453 39.33 22.35 -11.01
N LYS A 454 39.10 22.64 -12.31
CA LYS A 454 39.35 21.70 -13.39
C LYS A 454 40.83 21.33 -13.47
N ALA A 455 41.73 22.31 -13.34
CA ALA A 455 43.17 22.07 -13.32
C ALA A 455 43.63 21.26 -12.08
N GLU A 456 42.99 21.44 -10.93
CA GLU A 456 43.26 20.64 -9.71
C GLU A 456 42.77 19.19 -9.90
N THR A 457 41.50 19.03 -10.28
CA THR A 457 40.85 17.72 -10.45
C THR A 457 41.48 16.90 -11.58
N ASP A 458 41.99 17.53 -12.64
CA ASP A 458 42.69 16.82 -13.73
C ASP A 458 44.04 16.24 -13.27
N LYS A 459 44.82 16.98 -12.46
CA LYS A 459 46.04 16.44 -11.85
C LYS A 459 45.75 15.27 -10.92
N GLU A 460 44.71 15.40 -10.11
CA GLU A 460 44.31 14.34 -9.19
C GLU A 460 43.74 13.13 -9.95
N LYS A 461 43.05 13.35 -11.08
CA LYS A 461 42.58 12.29 -11.97
C LYS A 461 43.73 11.42 -12.46
N GLU A 462 44.86 12.00 -12.84
CA GLU A 462 46.05 11.25 -13.26
C GLU A 462 46.57 10.33 -12.14
N GLN A 463 46.59 10.82 -10.90
CA GLN A 463 46.98 10.03 -9.72
C GLN A 463 46.02 8.87 -9.47
N VAL A 464 44.71 9.13 -9.58
CA VAL A 464 43.67 8.11 -9.41
C VAL A 464 43.75 7.06 -10.51
N ILE A 465 44.04 7.44 -11.76
CA ILE A 465 44.28 6.50 -12.85
C ILE A 465 45.54 5.67 -12.56
N ALA A 466 46.64 6.28 -12.12
CA ALA A 466 47.84 5.53 -11.74
C ALA A 466 47.58 4.52 -10.60
N ALA A 467 46.66 4.85 -9.68
CA ALA A 467 46.23 3.97 -8.59
C ALA A 467 45.20 2.89 -9.00
N GLY A 468 44.79 2.83 -10.28
CA GLY A 468 43.87 1.79 -10.79
C GLY A 468 42.42 2.23 -10.97
N GLY A 469 42.12 3.53 -10.87
CA GLY A 469 40.76 4.08 -11.03
C GLY A 469 39.85 3.81 -9.83
N LEU A 470 38.55 4.05 -9.99
CA LEU A 470 37.57 3.81 -8.92
C LEU A 470 37.38 2.31 -8.67
N CYS A 471 37.49 1.89 -7.40
CA CYS A 471 37.19 0.53 -6.95
C CYS A 471 35.80 0.47 -6.30
N ILE A 472 34.96 -0.44 -6.77
CA ILE A 472 33.65 -0.73 -6.20
C ILE A 472 33.72 -2.01 -5.39
N ILE A 473 33.30 -1.93 -4.13
CA ILE A 473 33.21 -3.09 -3.22
C ILE A 473 31.75 -3.28 -2.83
N GLY A 474 31.13 -4.35 -3.33
CA GLY A 474 29.83 -4.81 -2.81
C GLY A 474 30.05 -5.70 -1.59
N THR A 475 29.44 -5.40 -0.46
CA THR A 475 29.58 -6.23 0.75
C THR A 475 28.60 -7.40 0.78
N GLU A 476 27.60 -7.37 -0.11
CA GLU A 476 26.54 -8.37 -0.31
C GLU A 476 26.00 -8.26 -1.73
N ARG A 477 25.25 -9.29 -2.16
CA ARG A 477 24.46 -9.27 -3.40
C ARG A 477 23.05 -8.80 -3.10
N HIS A 478 22.52 -7.92 -3.93
CA HIS A 478 21.11 -7.52 -3.85
C HIS A 478 20.19 -8.61 -4.39
N GLU A 479 18.89 -8.50 -4.09
CA GLU A 479 17.87 -9.42 -4.62
C GLU A 479 17.77 -9.39 -6.15
N SER A 480 18.17 -8.27 -6.77
CA SER A 480 18.23 -8.12 -8.22
C SER A 480 19.66 -7.88 -8.69
N ARG A 481 20.03 -8.58 -9.77
CA ARG A 481 21.30 -8.42 -10.48
C ARG A 481 21.46 -7.02 -11.06
N ARG A 482 20.33 -6.37 -11.38
CA ARG A 482 20.27 -5.01 -11.91
C ARG A 482 20.90 -4.00 -10.95
N ILE A 483 20.50 -4.05 -9.67
CA ILE A 483 21.01 -3.16 -8.62
C ILE A 483 22.52 -3.36 -8.42
N ASP A 484 22.98 -4.61 -8.45
CA ASP A 484 24.41 -4.90 -8.40
C ASP A 484 25.17 -4.31 -9.59
N ASN A 485 24.61 -4.40 -10.80
CA ASN A 485 25.20 -3.82 -12.00
C ASN A 485 25.20 -2.29 -11.98
N GLN A 486 24.20 -1.65 -11.37
CA GLN A 486 24.20 -0.21 -11.14
C GLN A 486 25.34 0.21 -10.21
N LEU A 487 25.57 -0.56 -9.13
CA LEU A 487 26.69 -0.32 -8.23
C LEU A 487 28.03 -0.46 -8.97
N ARG A 488 28.23 -1.52 -9.77
CA ARG A 488 29.41 -1.68 -10.64
C ARG A 488 29.56 -0.53 -11.64
N GLY A 489 28.45 -0.08 -12.21
CA GLY A 489 28.35 1.00 -13.18
C GLY A 489 28.78 2.37 -12.68
N ARG A 490 29.00 2.51 -11.36
CA ARG A 490 29.62 3.72 -10.78
C ARG A 490 31.10 3.86 -11.17
N ALA A 491 31.79 2.75 -11.47
CA ALA A 491 33.16 2.77 -11.97
C ALA A 491 33.25 2.57 -13.50
N GLY A 492 34.36 3.04 -14.07
CA GLY A 492 34.69 2.86 -15.48
C GLY A 492 33.89 3.70 -16.47
N ARG A 493 33.40 4.86 -16.02
CA ARG A 493 32.59 5.78 -16.84
C ARG A 493 33.42 6.46 -17.91
N GLN A 494 32.82 6.71 -19.09
CA GLN A 494 33.49 7.34 -20.24
C GLN A 494 34.84 6.67 -20.60
N GLY A 495 34.92 5.34 -20.45
CA GLY A 495 36.12 4.56 -20.76
C GLY A 495 37.28 4.74 -19.78
N ASP A 496 37.04 5.35 -18.62
CA ASP A 496 37.98 5.36 -17.51
C ASP A 496 38.25 3.92 -17.03
N ILE A 497 39.41 3.70 -16.44
CA ILE A 497 39.73 2.44 -15.77
C ILE A 497 39.04 2.38 -14.40
N GLY A 498 38.86 1.17 -13.91
CA GLY A 498 38.29 0.92 -12.60
C GLY A 498 38.07 -0.56 -12.40
N MET A 499 37.59 -0.93 -11.22
CA MET A 499 37.32 -2.33 -10.91
C MET A 499 36.09 -2.48 -10.02
N SER A 500 35.50 -3.67 -10.03
CA SER A 500 34.45 -4.04 -9.09
C SER A 500 34.68 -5.43 -8.52
N VAL A 501 34.33 -5.62 -7.25
CA VAL A 501 34.39 -6.90 -6.56
C VAL A 501 33.25 -7.00 -5.56
N PHE A 502 32.69 -8.20 -5.39
CA PHE A 502 31.67 -8.47 -4.37
C PHE A 502 32.22 -9.47 -3.35
N PHE A 503 32.03 -9.16 -2.08
CA PHE A 503 32.33 -10.02 -0.95
C PHE A 503 31.03 -10.63 -0.44
N LEU A 504 31.00 -11.93 -0.23
CA LEU A 504 29.80 -12.67 0.15
C LEU A 504 30.12 -13.64 1.28
N SER A 505 29.11 -13.95 2.07
CA SER A 505 29.17 -15.00 3.10
C SER A 505 28.14 -16.08 2.80
N LEU A 506 28.46 -17.33 3.12
CA LEU A 506 27.47 -18.43 3.12
C LEU A 506 26.32 -18.19 4.11
N GLU A 507 26.50 -17.25 5.04
CA GLU A 507 25.51 -16.84 6.02
C GLU A 507 24.70 -15.60 5.60
N ASP A 508 24.97 -15.01 4.43
CA ASP A 508 24.17 -13.90 3.91
C ASP A 508 22.77 -14.41 3.52
N ASP A 509 21.74 -13.57 3.67
CA ASP A 509 20.34 -13.96 3.50
C ASP A 509 20.04 -14.53 2.11
N LEU A 510 20.65 -13.96 1.07
CA LEU A 510 20.52 -14.44 -0.30
C LEU A 510 21.08 -15.87 -0.46
N VAL A 511 22.22 -16.15 0.16
CA VAL A 511 22.92 -17.44 0.04
C VAL A 511 22.26 -18.50 0.91
N LYS A 512 21.81 -18.12 2.12
CA LYS A 512 21.03 -18.99 3.02
C LYS A 512 19.78 -19.54 2.34
N ARG A 513 19.03 -18.68 1.63
CA ARG A 513 17.79 -19.08 0.93
C ARG A 513 18.00 -20.13 -0.17
N PHE A 514 19.22 -20.31 -0.68
CA PHE A 514 19.51 -21.18 -1.84
C PHE A 514 20.64 -22.20 -1.58
N GLY A 515 20.42 -23.08 -0.61
CA GLY A 515 21.33 -24.21 -0.36
C GLY A 515 22.60 -23.83 0.41
N GLY A 516 22.62 -22.64 1.03
CA GLY A 516 23.69 -22.19 1.91
C GLY A 516 23.97 -23.17 3.04
N GLU A 517 22.96 -23.80 3.63
CA GLU A 517 23.14 -24.83 4.68
C GLU A 517 23.81 -26.11 4.14
N ARG A 518 23.43 -26.56 2.95
CA ARG A 518 24.04 -27.76 2.33
C ARG A 518 25.50 -27.50 1.95
N MET A 519 25.79 -26.30 1.43
CA MET A 519 27.17 -25.88 1.16
C MET A 519 27.95 -25.72 2.46
N LYS A 520 27.39 -25.07 3.47
CA LYS A 520 28.01 -24.90 4.80
C LYS A 520 28.31 -26.25 5.45
N ALA A 521 27.41 -27.23 5.37
CA ALA A 521 27.63 -28.59 5.87
C ALA A 521 28.80 -29.29 5.15
N MET A 522 28.85 -29.18 3.82
CA MET A 522 29.96 -29.72 3.03
C MET A 522 31.29 -29.04 3.36
N TYR A 523 31.31 -27.73 3.57
CA TYR A 523 32.52 -26.98 3.88
C TYR A 523 33.01 -27.16 5.32
N ASN A 524 32.10 -27.22 6.29
CA ASN A 524 32.42 -27.58 7.68
C ASN A 524 33.05 -28.97 7.75
N PHE A 525 32.61 -29.90 6.89
CA PHE A 525 33.21 -31.23 6.77
C PHE A 525 34.67 -31.16 6.28
N PHE A 526 35.00 -30.24 5.36
CA PHE A 526 36.37 -30.02 4.87
C PHE A 526 37.27 -29.15 5.79
N LYS A 527 36.76 -28.65 6.93
CA LYS A 527 37.50 -27.80 7.90
C LYS A 527 38.24 -26.61 7.27
N ILE A 528 37.60 -25.92 6.31
CA ILE A 528 38.15 -24.70 5.72
C ILE A 528 38.11 -23.56 6.75
N ASP A 529 39.21 -22.83 6.88
CA ASP A 529 39.34 -21.69 7.80
C ASP A 529 38.41 -20.52 7.40
N GLU A 530 37.93 -19.75 8.37
CA GLU A 530 36.97 -18.67 8.16
C GLU A 530 37.49 -17.51 7.30
N ASP A 531 38.81 -17.28 7.30
CA ASP A 531 39.45 -16.21 6.52
C ASP A 531 39.85 -16.68 5.11
N THR A 532 39.63 -17.96 4.79
CA THR A 532 39.96 -18.49 3.46
C THR A 532 38.90 -18.10 2.44
N CYS A 533 39.31 -17.37 1.41
CA CYS A 533 38.42 -17.00 0.31
C CYS A 533 38.12 -18.20 -0.60
N LEU A 534 36.83 -18.46 -0.82
CA LEU A 534 36.31 -19.47 -1.72
C LEU A 534 36.04 -18.84 -3.09
N GLN A 535 37.00 -18.94 -4.01
CA GLN A 535 36.80 -18.55 -5.39
C GLN A 535 36.43 -19.76 -6.25
N SER A 536 35.20 -19.80 -6.75
CA SER A 536 34.76 -20.82 -7.71
C SER A 536 33.71 -20.29 -8.66
N LYS A 537 33.91 -20.54 -9.97
CA LYS A 537 32.94 -20.22 -11.01
C LYS A 537 31.58 -20.89 -10.76
N MET A 538 31.55 -22.07 -10.15
CA MET A 538 30.31 -22.78 -9.82
C MET A 538 29.47 -22.02 -8.78
N LEU A 539 30.12 -21.44 -7.76
CA LEU A 539 29.41 -20.66 -6.74
C LEU A 539 28.83 -19.38 -7.34
N SER A 540 29.59 -18.65 -8.15
CA SER A 540 29.09 -17.44 -8.82
C SER A 540 27.89 -17.73 -9.71
N HIS A 541 27.88 -18.85 -10.44
CA HIS A 541 26.71 -19.26 -11.25
C HIS A 541 25.50 -19.64 -10.38
N GLY A 542 25.72 -20.35 -9.26
CA GLY A 542 24.66 -20.68 -8.31
C GLY A 542 23.96 -19.44 -7.75
N ILE A 543 24.74 -18.42 -7.37
CA ILE A 543 24.23 -17.15 -6.85
C ILE A 543 23.47 -16.38 -7.94
N ALA A 544 23.98 -16.35 -9.18
CA ALA A 544 23.27 -15.72 -10.28
C ALA A 544 21.91 -16.40 -10.58
N ASN A 545 21.83 -17.72 -10.48
CA ASN A 545 20.58 -18.47 -10.62
C ASN A 545 19.60 -18.16 -9.48
N ALA A 546 20.09 -18.03 -8.25
CA ALA A 546 19.29 -17.63 -7.10
C ALA A 546 18.68 -16.22 -7.28
N GLN A 547 19.47 -15.25 -7.76
CA GLN A 547 18.98 -13.91 -8.10
C GLN A 547 17.88 -13.98 -9.17
N LYS A 548 18.11 -14.72 -10.26
CA LYS A 548 17.11 -14.89 -11.33
C LYS A 548 15.80 -15.50 -10.83
N ALA A 549 15.88 -16.46 -9.90
CA ALA A 549 14.69 -17.06 -9.28
C ALA A 549 13.91 -16.06 -8.41
N ILE A 550 14.61 -15.22 -7.64
CA ILE A 550 13.99 -14.14 -6.85
C ILE A 550 13.36 -13.06 -7.76
N GLU A 551 14.06 -12.66 -8.81
CA GLU A 551 13.54 -11.72 -9.82
C GLU A 551 12.25 -12.26 -10.45
N GLY A 552 12.24 -13.53 -10.86
CA GLY A 552 11.04 -14.18 -11.40
C GLY A 552 9.88 -14.23 -10.40
N ARG A 553 10.15 -14.50 -9.11
CA ARG A 553 9.14 -14.45 -8.05
C ARG A 553 8.59 -13.03 -7.86
N ASN A 554 9.46 -12.02 -7.81
CA ASN A 554 9.08 -10.62 -7.66
C ASN A 554 8.26 -10.13 -8.86
N PHE A 555 8.64 -10.53 -10.07
CA PHE A 555 7.84 -10.30 -11.28
C PHE A 555 6.45 -10.93 -11.18
N GLY A 556 6.36 -12.18 -10.69
CA GLY A 556 5.08 -12.85 -10.45
C GLY A 556 4.18 -12.09 -9.48
N ILE A 557 4.74 -11.56 -8.38
CA ILE A 557 4.00 -10.73 -7.41
C ILE A 557 3.49 -9.45 -8.07
N ARG A 558 4.35 -8.72 -8.79
CA ARG A 558 3.95 -7.48 -9.49
C ARG A 558 2.89 -7.74 -10.56
N LYS A 559 3.04 -8.81 -11.34
CA LYS A 559 2.06 -9.23 -12.34
C LYS A 559 0.70 -9.50 -11.69
N ASN A 560 0.69 -10.20 -10.55
CA ASN A 560 -0.55 -10.48 -9.84
C ASN A 560 -1.21 -9.19 -9.33
N VAL A 561 -0.45 -8.28 -8.70
CA VAL A 561 -0.96 -6.96 -8.26
C VAL A 561 -1.55 -6.16 -9.42
N LEU A 562 -0.87 -6.16 -10.58
CA LEU A 562 -1.35 -5.50 -11.79
C LEU A 562 -2.66 -6.10 -12.30
N GLN A 563 -2.81 -7.43 -12.29
CA GLN A 563 -4.03 -8.10 -12.76
C GLN A 563 -5.27 -7.71 -11.95
N TYR A 564 -5.14 -7.59 -10.62
CA TYR A 564 -6.23 -7.08 -9.78
C TYR A 564 -6.51 -5.60 -10.06
N ASP A 565 -5.46 -4.78 -10.17
CA ASP A 565 -5.64 -3.35 -10.45
C ASP A 565 -6.19 -3.10 -11.87
N ASP A 566 -5.92 -3.96 -12.86
CA ASP A 566 -6.49 -3.86 -14.21
C ASP A 566 -8.03 -3.94 -14.22
N VAL A 567 -8.61 -4.74 -13.33
CA VAL A 567 -10.08 -4.80 -13.15
C VAL A 567 -10.58 -3.48 -12.59
N MET A 568 -9.95 -2.98 -11.52
CA MET A 568 -10.28 -1.68 -10.92
C MET A 568 -10.03 -0.51 -11.87
N ASN A 569 -9.02 -0.59 -12.72
CA ASN A 569 -8.66 0.47 -13.66
C ASN A 569 -9.72 0.65 -14.73
N LYS A 570 -10.30 -0.44 -15.25
CA LYS A 570 -11.43 -0.36 -16.20
C LYS A 570 -12.65 0.33 -15.61
N GLN A 571 -13.01 -0.04 -14.37
CA GLN A 571 -14.13 0.60 -13.66
C GLN A 571 -13.85 2.08 -13.42
N ARG A 572 -12.61 2.40 -13.03
CA ARG A 572 -12.17 3.77 -12.79
C ARG A 572 -12.17 4.62 -14.04
N GLU A 573 -11.73 4.11 -15.18
CA GLU A 573 -11.78 4.82 -16.46
C GLU A 573 -13.19 5.28 -16.78
N VAL A 574 -14.19 4.40 -16.59
CA VAL A 574 -15.61 4.75 -16.75
C VAL A 574 -16.02 5.83 -15.76
N MET A 575 -15.76 5.63 -14.47
CA MET A 575 -16.17 6.57 -13.42
C MET A 575 -15.53 7.95 -13.57
N TYR A 576 -14.23 8.01 -13.86
CA TYR A 576 -13.51 9.26 -14.00
C TYR A 576 -13.89 9.98 -15.30
N ALA A 577 -14.19 9.24 -16.38
CA ALA A 577 -14.72 9.83 -17.60
C ALA A 577 -16.09 10.49 -17.36
N GLU A 578 -17.03 9.78 -16.74
CA GLU A 578 -18.36 10.33 -16.44
C GLU A 578 -18.27 11.53 -15.49
N ARG A 579 -17.44 11.42 -14.45
CA ARG A 579 -17.17 12.54 -13.53
C ARG A 579 -16.61 13.77 -14.25
N MET A 580 -15.69 13.56 -15.20
CA MET A 580 -15.09 14.65 -15.98
C MET A 580 -16.11 15.32 -16.92
N LYS A 581 -17.02 14.56 -17.54
CA LYS A 581 -18.12 15.12 -18.34
C LYS A 581 -18.98 16.08 -17.53
N VAL A 582 -19.36 15.65 -16.33
CA VAL A 582 -20.16 16.45 -15.38
C VAL A 582 -19.41 17.72 -14.94
N LEU A 583 -18.10 17.62 -14.68
CA LEU A 583 -17.26 18.77 -14.34
C LEU A 583 -17.05 19.76 -15.49
N LYS A 584 -17.00 19.28 -16.74
CA LYS A 584 -16.92 20.11 -17.96
C LYS A 584 -18.24 20.83 -18.29
N GLY A 585 -19.29 20.57 -17.53
CA GLY A 585 -20.59 21.23 -17.69
C GLY A 585 -21.50 20.58 -18.71
N GLU A 586 -21.32 19.29 -19.02
CA GLU A 586 -22.33 18.55 -19.79
C GLU A 586 -23.70 18.58 -19.09
N ASN A 587 -24.76 18.46 -19.90
CA ASN A 587 -26.13 18.54 -19.41
C ASN A 587 -26.45 17.30 -18.54
N VAL A 588 -26.52 17.52 -17.22
CA VAL A 588 -26.90 16.51 -16.23
C VAL A 588 -28.41 16.30 -16.17
N HIS A 589 -29.18 17.35 -16.44
CA HIS A 589 -30.64 17.34 -16.37
C HIS A 589 -31.26 16.27 -17.28
N ASP A 590 -30.82 16.20 -18.54
CA ASP A 590 -31.28 15.18 -19.50
C ASP A 590 -30.96 13.76 -19.04
N GLN A 591 -29.86 13.57 -18.29
CA GLN A 591 -29.51 12.27 -17.72
C GLN A 591 -30.44 11.91 -16.57
N VAL A 592 -30.71 12.86 -15.67
CA VAL A 592 -31.66 12.66 -14.55
C VAL A 592 -33.03 12.28 -15.08
N LEU A 593 -33.54 12.97 -16.10
CA LEU A 593 -34.84 12.65 -16.70
C LEU A 593 -34.91 11.24 -17.28
N LYS A 594 -33.80 10.73 -17.84
CA LYS A 594 -33.73 9.36 -18.38
C LYS A 594 -33.78 8.29 -17.29
N TYR A 595 -33.34 8.58 -16.07
CA TYR A 595 -33.32 7.63 -14.97
C TYR A 595 -34.62 7.61 -14.15
N ILE A 596 -35.44 8.68 -14.22
CA ILE A 596 -36.72 8.76 -13.49
C ILE A 596 -37.66 7.58 -13.77
N PRO A 597 -37.85 7.11 -15.03
CA PRO A 597 -38.71 5.96 -15.32
C PRO A 597 -38.35 4.71 -14.51
N ASP A 598 -37.07 4.34 -14.47
CA ASP A 598 -36.59 3.13 -13.79
C ASP A 598 -36.80 3.24 -12.27
N TYR A 599 -36.53 4.42 -11.70
CA TYR A 599 -36.78 4.67 -10.28
C TYR A 599 -38.27 4.68 -9.93
N VAL A 600 -39.13 5.18 -10.82
CA VAL A 600 -40.59 5.10 -10.64
C VAL A 600 -41.05 3.65 -10.64
N GLU A 601 -40.57 2.84 -11.58
CA GLU A 601 -40.91 1.43 -11.65
C GLU A 601 -40.50 0.68 -10.37
N GLU A 602 -39.30 0.93 -9.86
CA GLU A 602 -38.82 0.37 -8.59
C GLU A 602 -39.73 0.74 -7.41
N VAL A 603 -40.12 2.02 -7.29
CA VAL A 603 -40.99 2.48 -6.20
C VAL A 603 -42.37 1.84 -6.28
N VAL A 604 -42.92 1.70 -7.48
CA VAL A 604 -44.22 1.05 -7.70
C VAL A 604 -44.11 -0.43 -7.33
N ARG A 605 -43.12 -1.17 -7.87
CA ARG A 605 -42.89 -2.60 -7.56
C ARG A 605 -42.66 -2.86 -6.07
N GLY A 606 -42.07 -1.92 -5.34
CA GLY A 606 -41.89 -2.02 -3.89
C GLY A 606 -43.17 -1.78 -3.07
N ALA A 607 -44.20 -1.18 -3.67
CA ALA A 607 -45.46 -0.83 -3.00
C ALA A 607 -46.62 -1.74 -3.39
N VAL A 608 -46.54 -2.44 -4.52
CA VAL A 608 -47.61 -3.30 -5.04
C VAL A 608 -47.05 -4.62 -5.56
N ASN A 609 -47.88 -5.66 -5.59
CA ASN A 609 -47.53 -6.88 -6.31
C ASN A 609 -47.60 -6.62 -7.83
N ALA A 610 -46.45 -6.64 -8.49
CA ALA A 610 -46.34 -6.31 -9.91
C ALA A 610 -46.97 -7.37 -10.84
N ASP A 611 -47.19 -8.58 -10.34
CA ASP A 611 -47.85 -9.65 -11.09
C ASP A 611 -49.39 -9.49 -11.11
N ASP A 612 -49.93 -8.69 -10.19
CA ASP A 612 -51.36 -8.40 -10.14
C ASP A 612 -51.74 -7.26 -11.10
N LEU A 613 -52.95 -7.32 -11.64
CA LEU A 613 -53.52 -6.23 -12.43
C LEU A 613 -53.63 -4.95 -11.58
N PRO A 614 -53.42 -3.75 -12.16
CA PRO A 614 -53.48 -2.49 -11.40
C PRO A 614 -54.80 -2.26 -10.65
N GLU A 615 -55.90 -2.83 -11.13
CA GLU A 615 -57.19 -2.83 -10.43
C GLU A 615 -57.16 -3.55 -9.06
N LEU A 616 -56.19 -4.42 -8.80
CA LEU A 616 -56.02 -5.12 -7.52
C LEU A 616 -55.05 -4.40 -6.59
N TRP A 617 -54.36 -3.35 -7.07
CA TRP A 617 -53.41 -2.61 -6.25
C TRP A 617 -54.11 -1.79 -5.16
N ASN A 618 -53.47 -1.72 -4.00
CA ASN A 618 -53.92 -0.88 -2.89
C ASN A 618 -53.55 0.59 -3.17
N GLU A 619 -54.55 1.40 -3.47
CA GLU A 619 -54.35 2.82 -3.81
C GLU A 619 -53.76 3.65 -2.66
N ALA A 620 -54.06 3.30 -1.41
CA ALA A 620 -53.58 4.04 -0.25
C ALA A 620 -52.08 3.77 -0.02
N GLU A 621 -51.66 2.50 -0.10
CA GLU A 621 -50.26 2.11 0.03
C GLU A 621 -49.41 2.64 -1.13
N LEU A 622 -49.94 2.55 -2.36
CA LEU A 622 -49.26 3.07 -3.53
C LEU A 622 -49.10 4.60 -3.44
N ASN A 623 -50.15 5.36 -3.11
CA ASN A 623 -50.01 6.81 -2.93
C ASN A 623 -49.04 7.17 -1.79
N ALA A 624 -49.06 6.45 -0.66
CA ALA A 624 -48.12 6.68 0.42
C ALA A 624 -46.66 6.48 -0.05
N ALA A 625 -46.38 5.43 -0.82
CA ALA A 625 -45.05 5.19 -1.40
C ALA A 625 -44.64 6.26 -2.42
N LEU A 626 -45.56 6.66 -3.31
CA LEU A 626 -45.33 7.72 -4.29
C LEU A 626 -45.06 9.06 -3.61
N GLU A 627 -45.83 9.44 -2.60
CA GLU A 627 -45.64 10.70 -1.85
C GLU A 627 -44.39 10.66 -0.97
N ALA A 628 -44.02 9.51 -0.43
CA ALA A 628 -42.78 9.39 0.33
C ALA A 628 -41.54 9.61 -0.55
N LYS A 629 -41.53 9.08 -1.78
CA LYS A 629 -40.30 9.00 -2.60
C LYS A 629 -40.30 9.88 -3.85
N LEU A 630 -41.44 10.10 -4.51
CA LEU A 630 -41.51 10.67 -5.86
C LEU A 630 -42.25 12.01 -5.93
N LEU A 631 -43.43 12.11 -5.30
CA LEU A 631 -44.36 13.23 -5.43
C LEU A 631 -44.43 14.06 -4.13
N PRO A 632 -44.91 15.31 -4.18
CA PRO A 632 -45.20 16.09 -2.98
C PRO A 632 -46.28 15.43 -2.09
N GLU A 633 -46.19 15.63 -0.78
CA GLU A 633 -47.21 15.16 0.17
C GLU A 633 -48.59 15.74 -0.16
N GLY A 634 -49.63 14.91 -0.08
CA GLY A 634 -51.02 15.29 -0.36
C GLY A 634 -51.40 15.33 -1.85
N THR A 635 -50.55 14.84 -2.75
CA THR A 635 -50.84 14.80 -4.18
C THR A 635 -51.97 13.82 -4.51
N ASN A 636 -52.06 12.67 -3.81
CA ASN A 636 -53.06 11.60 -4.01
C ASN A 636 -53.32 11.31 -5.50
N TYR A 637 -52.24 11.10 -6.27
CA TYR A 637 -52.32 11.04 -7.74
C TYR A 637 -53.01 9.77 -8.25
N VAL A 638 -52.84 8.65 -7.57
CA VAL A 638 -53.46 7.39 -7.96
C VAL A 638 -54.85 7.32 -7.34
N THR A 639 -55.87 7.03 -8.14
CA THR A 639 -57.24 6.84 -7.67
C THR A 639 -57.79 5.54 -8.22
N ARG A 640 -58.77 4.95 -7.54
CA ARG A 640 -59.43 3.72 -7.98
C ARG A 640 -59.86 3.76 -9.45
N GLU A 641 -60.48 4.86 -9.87
CA GLU A 641 -60.92 5.07 -11.25
C GLU A 641 -59.77 5.06 -12.27
N ARG A 642 -58.56 5.47 -11.87
CA ARG A 642 -57.37 5.44 -12.73
C ARG A 642 -56.79 4.03 -12.81
N LEU A 643 -56.71 3.33 -11.68
CA LEU A 643 -56.22 1.95 -11.61
C LEU A 643 -57.06 0.99 -12.44
N GLU A 644 -58.39 1.16 -12.45
CA GLU A 644 -59.31 0.38 -13.30
C GLU A 644 -59.11 0.61 -14.81
N LYS A 645 -58.47 1.72 -15.19
CA LYS A 645 -58.25 2.12 -16.60
C LYS A 645 -56.81 1.94 -17.06
N TRP A 646 -55.91 1.52 -16.18
CA TRP A 646 -54.48 1.39 -16.47
C TRP A 646 -54.07 -0.08 -16.50
N ASP A 647 -53.27 -0.45 -17.50
CA ASP A 647 -52.41 -1.62 -17.39
C ASP A 647 -51.08 -1.24 -16.71
N TYR A 648 -50.23 -2.22 -16.42
CA TYR A 648 -48.95 -1.99 -15.74
C TYR A 648 -48.10 -0.93 -16.45
N ALA A 649 -47.89 -1.09 -17.76
CA ALA A 649 -47.04 -0.22 -18.55
C ALA A 649 -47.59 1.23 -18.60
N LEU A 650 -48.90 1.37 -18.74
CA LEU A 650 -49.57 2.66 -18.75
C LEU A 650 -49.53 3.31 -17.36
N ALA A 651 -49.68 2.54 -16.28
CA ALA A 651 -49.56 3.04 -14.92
C ALA A 651 -48.16 3.64 -14.67
N ILE A 652 -47.09 2.88 -15.00
CA ILE A 652 -45.71 3.38 -14.90
C ILE A 652 -45.55 4.65 -15.73
N GLN A 653 -45.94 4.62 -17.02
CA GLN A 653 -45.81 5.79 -17.90
C GLN A 653 -46.55 7.03 -17.36
N LYS A 654 -47.77 6.88 -16.81
CA LYS A 654 -48.57 7.99 -16.27
C LYS A 654 -48.00 8.53 -14.96
N ILE A 655 -47.45 7.67 -14.11
CA ILE A 655 -46.78 8.08 -12.88
C ILE A 655 -45.47 8.78 -13.23
N THR A 656 -44.65 8.24 -14.13
CA THR A 656 -43.41 8.86 -14.62
C THR A 656 -43.66 10.26 -15.17
N ASN A 657 -44.64 10.41 -16.07
CA ASN A 657 -44.98 11.72 -16.63
C ASN A 657 -45.42 12.74 -15.56
N LYS A 658 -46.08 12.28 -14.50
CA LYS A 658 -46.46 13.14 -13.37
C LYS A 658 -45.24 13.52 -12.53
N THR A 659 -44.37 12.57 -12.22
CA THR A 659 -43.12 12.80 -11.49
C THR A 659 -42.23 13.80 -12.22
N VAL A 660 -42.02 13.64 -13.53
CA VAL A 660 -41.25 14.58 -14.36
C VAL A 660 -41.87 15.98 -14.30
N LYS A 661 -43.19 16.11 -14.44
CA LYS A 661 -43.86 17.42 -14.35
C LYS A 661 -43.67 18.12 -13.01
N GLU A 662 -43.78 17.39 -11.90
CA GLU A 662 -43.55 17.97 -10.57
C GLU A 662 -42.07 18.32 -10.35
N TYR A 663 -41.16 17.52 -10.90
CA TYR A 663 -39.73 17.81 -10.87
C TYR A 663 -39.39 19.10 -11.64
N GLU A 664 -39.88 19.25 -12.88
CA GLU A 664 -39.71 20.48 -13.68
C GLU A 664 -40.30 21.71 -12.98
N LYS A 665 -41.50 21.56 -12.42
CA LYS A 665 -42.16 22.64 -11.66
C LYS A 665 -41.29 23.07 -10.46
N LYS A 666 -40.72 22.11 -9.74
CA LYS A 666 -39.79 22.39 -8.63
C LYS A 666 -38.54 23.14 -9.10
N ILE A 667 -37.99 22.78 -10.26
CA ILE A 667 -36.85 23.48 -10.86
C ILE A 667 -37.20 24.95 -11.15
N GLU A 668 -38.37 25.20 -11.76
CA GLU A 668 -38.84 26.56 -12.02
C GLU A 668 -39.04 27.38 -10.74
N GLU A 669 -39.64 26.78 -9.71
CA GLU A 669 -39.88 27.43 -8.41
C GLU A 669 -38.56 27.84 -7.74
N ILE A 670 -37.57 26.94 -7.72
CA ILE A 670 -36.25 27.21 -7.14
C ILE A 670 -35.46 28.23 -7.98
N SER A 671 -35.56 28.14 -9.32
CA SER A 671 -34.88 29.09 -10.21
C SER A 671 -35.39 30.52 -10.01
N LYS A 672 -36.69 30.70 -9.71
CA LYS A 672 -37.26 32.01 -9.31
C LYS A 672 -36.69 32.55 -8.00
N MET A 673 -36.14 31.70 -7.14
CA MET A 673 -35.46 32.11 -5.91
C MET A 673 -33.99 32.55 -6.14
N GLY A 674 -33.51 32.55 -7.38
CA GLY A 674 -32.15 32.98 -7.74
C GLY A 674 -31.08 31.90 -7.61
N VAL A 675 -31.46 30.62 -7.50
CA VAL A 675 -30.54 29.48 -7.42
C VAL A 675 -30.53 28.75 -8.75
N ASP A 676 -29.35 28.56 -9.34
CA ASP A 676 -29.18 27.71 -10.52
C ASP A 676 -29.31 26.22 -10.12
N PHE A 677 -30.42 25.60 -10.49
CA PHE A 677 -30.68 24.20 -10.18
C PHE A 677 -29.77 23.23 -10.94
N SER A 678 -29.23 23.63 -12.10
CA SER A 678 -28.27 22.79 -12.84
C SER A 678 -26.99 22.55 -12.02
N ASP A 679 -26.55 23.57 -11.27
CA ASP A 679 -25.43 23.44 -10.33
C ASP A 679 -25.79 22.56 -9.11
N VAL A 680 -27.07 22.50 -8.72
CA VAL A 680 -27.56 21.58 -7.69
C VAL A 680 -27.52 20.13 -8.20
N GLU A 681 -28.07 19.86 -9.38
CA GLU A 681 -28.02 18.54 -10.03
C GLU A 681 -26.58 18.05 -10.17
N ARG A 682 -25.69 18.89 -10.68
CA ARG A 682 -24.26 18.59 -10.82
C ARG A 682 -23.62 18.21 -9.49
N ARG A 683 -23.83 19.03 -8.44
CA ARG A 683 -23.24 18.78 -7.12
C ARG A 683 -23.78 17.52 -6.47
N VAL A 684 -25.09 17.28 -6.54
CA VAL A 684 -25.72 16.08 -5.98
C VAL A 684 -25.22 14.83 -6.70
N LEU A 685 -25.13 14.85 -8.03
CA LEU A 685 -24.59 13.71 -8.78
C LEU A 685 -23.13 13.44 -8.42
N LEU A 686 -22.26 14.46 -8.43
CA LEU A 686 -20.84 14.31 -8.07
C LEU A 686 -20.66 13.79 -6.64
N MET A 687 -21.38 14.34 -5.67
CA MET A 687 -21.33 13.88 -4.28
C MET A 687 -21.77 12.42 -4.14
N THR A 688 -22.83 12.03 -4.88
CA THR A 688 -23.35 10.66 -4.85
C THR A 688 -22.36 9.68 -5.50
N VAL A 689 -21.80 10.05 -6.65
CA VAL A 689 -20.74 9.31 -7.35
C VAL A 689 -19.55 9.11 -6.44
N ASP A 690 -19.01 10.20 -5.88
CA ASP A 690 -17.80 10.16 -5.06
C ASP A 690 -18.00 9.27 -3.81
N ARG A 691 -19.14 9.38 -3.11
CA ARG A 691 -19.44 8.53 -1.95
C ARG A 691 -19.51 7.05 -2.31
N ASN A 692 -20.32 6.69 -3.31
CA ASN A 692 -20.51 5.31 -3.71
C ASN A 692 -19.24 4.68 -4.27
N TRP A 693 -18.44 5.47 -5.01
CA TRP A 693 -17.15 5.03 -5.54
C TRP A 693 -16.14 4.74 -4.44
N ILE A 694 -16.07 5.58 -3.39
CA ILE A 694 -15.19 5.34 -2.24
C ILE A 694 -15.59 4.04 -1.52
N ASP A 695 -16.89 3.84 -1.27
CA ASP A 695 -17.39 2.61 -0.65
C ASP A 695 -17.11 1.38 -1.53
N HIS A 696 -17.21 1.52 -2.86
CA HIS A 696 -16.88 0.46 -3.81
C HIS A 696 -15.39 0.10 -3.83
N ILE A 697 -14.48 1.09 -3.78
CA ILE A 697 -13.04 0.82 -3.68
C ILE A 697 -12.72 0.01 -2.42
N ASP A 698 -13.36 0.35 -1.30
CA ASP A 698 -13.20 -0.34 -0.03
C ASP A 698 -13.70 -1.80 -0.12
N ALA A 699 -14.91 -1.98 -0.65
CA ALA A 699 -15.48 -3.31 -0.88
C ALA A 699 -14.63 -4.16 -1.85
N MET A 700 -14.04 -3.54 -2.88
CA MET A 700 -13.13 -4.21 -3.80
C MET A 700 -11.78 -4.59 -3.18
N ASP A 701 -11.30 -3.84 -2.17
CA ASP A 701 -10.12 -4.23 -1.38
C ASP A 701 -10.44 -5.43 -0.48
N GLN A 702 -11.60 -5.43 0.17
CA GLN A 702 -12.08 -6.56 0.96
C GLN A 702 -12.25 -7.82 0.09
N LEU A 703 -12.89 -7.69 -1.07
CA LEU A 703 -13.07 -8.77 -2.03
C LEU A 703 -11.71 -9.36 -2.45
N ARG A 704 -10.73 -8.51 -2.76
CA ARG A 704 -9.38 -8.94 -3.14
C ARG A 704 -8.70 -9.74 -2.04
N LYS A 705 -8.88 -9.37 -0.76
CA LYS A 705 -8.33 -10.11 0.39
C LYS A 705 -9.02 -11.46 0.58
N GLY A 706 -10.35 -11.52 0.39
CA GLY A 706 -11.15 -12.74 0.58
C GLY A 706 -11.07 -13.75 -0.56
N ILE A 707 -10.88 -13.31 -1.81
CA ILE A 707 -10.97 -14.17 -2.99
C ILE A 707 -9.86 -15.23 -3.07
N GLY A 708 -8.73 -15.00 -2.39
CA GLY A 708 -7.63 -15.97 -2.32
C GLY A 708 -8.04 -17.31 -1.69
N LEU A 709 -9.05 -17.31 -0.81
CA LEU A 709 -9.60 -18.53 -0.19
C LEU A 709 -10.46 -19.35 -1.15
N ARG A 710 -10.88 -18.82 -2.31
CA ARG A 710 -11.61 -19.59 -3.33
C ARG A 710 -10.70 -20.41 -4.25
N ALA A 711 -9.38 -20.19 -4.19
CA ALA A 711 -8.40 -20.97 -4.95
C ALA A 711 -8.42 -22.48 -4.63
N TYR A 712 -8.99 -22.88 -3.48
CA TYR A 712 -9.19 -24.28 -3.11
C TYR A 712 -10.19 -25.02 -4.00
N GLY A 713 -11.06 -24.30 -4.73
CA GLY A 713 -12.08 -24.88 -5.61
C GLY A 713 -11.67 -25.11 -7.06
N GLN A 714 -10.37 -25.09 -7.40
CA GLN A 714 -9.84 -25.16 -8.78
C GLN A 714 -10.30 -24.05 -9.74
N VAL A 715 -10.95 -22.99 -9.23
CA VAL A 715 -11.32 -21.81 -10.02
C VAL A 715 -10.24 -20.74 -9.87
N ASP A 716 -9.83 -20.12 -10.97
CA ASP A 716 -8.88 -19.01 -10.95
C ASP A 716 -9.45 -17.82 -10.13
N PRO A 717 -8.78 -17.38 -9.04
CA PRO A 717 -9.25 -16.29 -8.20
C PRO A 717 -9.44 -14.97 -8.97
N ILE A 718 -8.64 -14.71 -10.00
CA ILE A 718 -8.72 -13.47 -10.78
C ILE A 718 -9.99 -13.45 -11.63
N ILE A 719 -10.40 -14.60 -12.19
CA ILE A 719 -11.65 -14.70 -12.95
C ILE A 719 -12.85 -14.45 -12.03
N SER A 720 -12.84 -15.06 -10.84
CA SER A 720 -13.88 -14.84 -9.84
C SER A 720 -13.93 -13.38 -9.38
N TYR A 721 -12.78 -12.79 -9.07
CA TYR A 721 -12.65 -11.38 -8.70
C TYR A 721 -13.19 -10.45 -9.78
N LYS A 722 -12.87 -10.74 -11.05
CA LYS A 722 -13.35 -9.95 -12.18
C LYS A 722 -14.87 -10.01 -12.27
N LYS A 723 -15.46 -11.20 -12.18
CA LYS A 723 -16.92 -11.38 -12.29
C LYS A 723 -17.64 -10.63 -11.16
N GLU A 724 -17.33 -10.98 -9.92
CA GLU A 724 -17.95 -10.40 -8.73
C GLU A 724 -17.69 -8.89 -8.63
N GLY A 725 -16.48 -8.45 -9.02
CA GLY A 725 -16.16 -7.03 -9.06
C GLY A 725 -16.95 -6.24 -10.10
N PHE A 726 -17.31 -6.83 -11.25
CA PHE A 726 -18.21 -6.18 -12.23
C PHE A 726 -19.66 -6.20 -11.77
N ASP A 727 -20.12 -7.29 -11.17
CA ASP A 727 -21.48 -7.36 -10.59
C ASP A 727 -21.66 -6.27 -9.51
N MET A 728 -20.68 -6.12 -8.59
CA MET A 728 -20.66 -5.03 -7.59
C MET A 728 -20.60 -3.63 -8.21
N PHE A 729 -19.91 -3.49 -9.35
CA PHE A 729 -19.80 -2.21 -10.05
C PHE A 729 -21.13 -1.79 -10.68
N ASP A 730 -21.83 -2.73 -11.32
CA ASP A 730 -23.15 -2.46 -11.91
C ASP A 730 -24.17 -2.12 -10.82
N GLU A 731 -24.16 -2.85 -9.69
CA GLU A 731 -24.97 -2.51 -8.50
C GLU A 731 -24.65 -1.11 -7.95
N MET A 732 -23.37 -0.74 -7.91
CA MET A 732 -22.95 0.61 -7.49
C MET A 732 -23.48 1.67 -8.45
N VAL A 733 -23.40 1.46 -9.76
CA VAL A 733 -23.92 2.40 -10.77
C VAL A 733 -25.42 2.59 -10.63
N GLU A 734 -26.18 1.50 -10.47
CA GLU A 734 -27.62 1.59 -10.20
C GLU A 734 -27.91 2.36 -8.90
N ARG A 735 -27.16 2.08 -7.84
CA ARG A 735 -27.30 2.77 -6.55
C ARG A 735 -27.02 4.27 -6.67
N ILE A 736 -26.03 4.66 -7.48
CA ILE A 736 -25.73 6.07 -7.76
C ILE A 736 -26.94 6.74 -8.43
N GLN A 737 -27.52 6.12 -9.46
CA GLN A 737 -28.67 6.66 -10.18
C GLN A 737 -29.87 6.82 -9.23
N ARG A 738 -30.24 5.76 -8.50
CA ARG A 738 -31.36 5.76 -7.54
C ARG A 738 -31.18 6.81 -6.44
N THR A 739 -29.99 6.87 -5.84
CA THR A 739 -29.70 7.83 -4.77
C THR A 739 -29.74 9.26 -5.28
N THR A 740 -29.20 9.52 -6.47
CA THR A 740 -29.20 10.85 -7.09
C THR A 740 -30.63 11.35 -7.29
N ILE A 741 -31.50 10.53 -7.89
CA ILE A 741 -32.91 10.90 -8.13
C ILE A 741 -33.67 11.08 -6.83
N SER A 742 -33.52 10.16 -5.88
CA SER A 742 -34.16 10.23 -4.56
C SER A 742 -33.84 11.55 -3.85
N VAL A 743 -32.55 11.94 -3.85
CA VAL A 743 -32.12 13.21 -3.26
C VAL A 743 -32.68 14.39 -4.05
N LEU A 744 -32.60 14.39 -5.39
CA LEU A 744 -33.06 15.51 -6.22
C LEU A 744 -34.58 15.74 -6.16
N LEU A 745 -35.39 14.69 -6.08
CA LEU A 745 -36.84 14.82 -5.95
C LEU A 745 -37.22 15.41 -4.59
N LYS A 746 -36.48 15.10 -3.52
CA LYS A 746 -36.82 15.50 -2.13
C LYS A 746 -36.02 16.66 -1.55
N VAL A 747 -34.96 17.12 -2.23
CA VAL A 747 -34.12 18.23 -1.73
C VAL A 747 -34.97 19.50 -1.53
N LYS A 748 -34.82 20.13 -0.36
CA LYS A 748 -35.38 21.45 -0.06
C LYS A 748 -34.22 22.45 0.00
N ILE A 749 -34.37 23.61 -0.64
CA ILE A 749 -33.34 24.64 -0.64
C ILE A 749 -33.74 25.77 0.29
N GLU A 750 -32.93 26.01 1.31
CA GLU A 750 -33.07 27.16 2.20
C GLU A 750 -32.00 28.20 1.87
N ILE A 751 -32.42 29.39 1.47
CA ILE A 751 -31.51 30.52 1.28
C ILE A 751 -31.23 31.12 2.66
N ARG A 752 -30.03 30.88 3.20
CA ARG A 752 -29.57 31.60 4.38
C ARG A 752 -29.33 33.07 4.00
N GLY A 753 -30.25 33.95 4.38
CA GLY A 753 -30.05 35.39 4.29
C GLY A 753 -28.83 35.81 5.10
N ASN A 754 -27.94 36.61 4.49
CA ASN A 754 -26.83 37.24 5.20
C ASN A 754 -27.39 37.98 6.42
N ALA A 755 -26.88 37.64 7.62
CA ALA A 755 -27.10 38.50 8.78
C ALA A 755 -26.55 39.90 8.45
N PRO A 756 -27.25 40.99 8.79
CA PRO A 756 -26.76 42.32 8.51
C PRO A 756 -25.46 42.54 9.28
N SER A 757 -24.35 42.61 8.53
CA SER A 757 -23.08 43.10 9.03
C SER A 757 -23.29 44.54 9.49
N GLY A 758 -23.33 44.72 10.81
CA GLY A 758 -23.49 46.01 11.48
C GLY A 758 -22.43 47.01 11.04
N ASN A 759 -22.92 48.16 10.60
CA ASN A 759 -22.21 49.30 10.07
C ASN A 759 -21.18 49.83 11.08
N ALA A 760 -19.88 49.73 10.76
CA ALA A 760 -18.82 50.42 11.49
C ALA A 760 -18.71 51.87 10.98
N GLY A 761 -19.61 52.73 11.46
CA GLY A 761 -19.49 54.18 11.36
C GLY A 761 -18.83 54.75 12.61
N GLY A 762 -17.74 55.50 12.43
CA GLY A 762 -16.95 56.08 13.52
C GLY A 762 -17.67 57.16 14.33
N GLY A 763 -17.17 57.43 15.54
CA GLY A 763 -17.64 58.56 16.36
C GLY A 763 -17.32 58.44 17.85
N ASN A 764 -16.16 58.97 18.23
CA ASN A 764 -15.75 59.55 19.51
C ASN A 764 -16.60 59.43 20.80
N ALA A 765 -15.86 59.07 21.86
CA ALA A 765 -15.75 59.73 23.17
C ALA A 765 -16.81 59.58 24.27
N ASN A 766 -16.25 59.52 25.49
CA ASN A 766 -16.81 59.76 26.83
C ASN A 766 -17.60 58.65 27.54
N GLY A 767 -16.91 57.99 28.47
CA GLY A 767 -16.98 58.44 29.87
C GLY A 767 -18.14 57.92 30.72
N SER A 768 -17.75 57.36 31.86
CA SER A 768 -18.46 57.33 33.15
C SER A 768 -19.23 56.06 33.53
N SER A 769 -18.55 55.30 34.39
CA SER A 769 -18.97 54.99 35.76
C SER A 769 -20.05 53.95 36.05
N ALA A 770 -19.60 53.00 36.88
CA ALA A 770 -20.21 52.53 38.12
C ALA A 770 -21.09 51.28 38.07
N GLY A 771 -20.58 50.24 38.76
CA GLY A 771 -21.36 49.59 39.80
C GLY A 771 -21.41 48.07 39.80
N GLY A 772 -20.51 47.44 40.57
CA GLY A 772 -20.94 46.47 41.58
C GLY A 772 -20.78 44.98 41.32
N ASN A 773 -19.66 44.43 41.84
CA ASN A 773 -19.45 43.15 42.55
C ASN A 773 -19.96 41.83 41.93
N ALA A 774 -19.10 40.93 41.43
CA ALA A 774 -18.10 40.08 42.12
C ALA A 774 -18.68 38.79 42.72
N ALA A 775 -18.39 37.64 42.08
CA ALA A 775 -17.42 36.63 42.56
C ALA A 775 -17.53 35.27 41.84
N ASN A 776 -16.40 34.85 41.25
CA ASN A 776 -15.85 33.49 41.08
C ASN A 776 -16.74 32.29 40.71
N SER A 777 -16.54 31.76 39.49
CA SER A 777 -15.90 30.44 39.30
C SER A 777 -15.49 30.25 37.82
N ALA A 778 -14.24 29.84 37.63
CA ALA A 778 -13.59 29.78 36.32
C ALA A 778 -14.03 28.54 35.52
N ALA A 779 -14.90 28.74 34.53
CA ALA A 779 -15.19 27.77 33.48
C ALA A 779 -14.50 28.20 32.18
N ARG A 780 -13.41 27.51 31.83
CA ARG A 780 -12.79 27.57 30.50
C ARG A 780 -13.80 27.05 29.47
N ARG A 781 -14.29 27.94 28.62
CA ARG A 781 -14.95 27.60 27.35
C ARG A 781 -13.92 27.52 26.21
N PRO A 782 -14.21 26.74 25.15
CA PRO A 782 -13.21 26.22 24.23
C PRO A 782 -12.75 27.29 23.23
N PHE A 783 -11.43 27.31 22.99
CA PHE A 783 -10.80 28.16 22.01
C PHE A 783 -11.09 27.61 20.60
N ARG A 784 -12.02 28.25 19.90
CA ARG A 784 -12.23 28.11 18.45
C ARG A 784 -11.19 28.96 17.75
N ARG A 785 -10.13 28.34 17.21
CA ARG A 785 -9.15 29.04 16.38
C ARG A 785 -9.65 29.07 14.93
N GLN A 786 -9.92 30.26 14.44
CA GLN A 786 -10.14 30.58 13.03
C GLN A 786 -8.94 30.12 12.20
N MET A 787 -9.21 29.46 11.06
CA MET A 787 -8.22 29.22 10.02
C MET A 787 -7.85 30.55 9.37
N PRO A 788 -6.55 30.85 9.15
CA PRO A 788 -6.15 32.00 8.36
C PRO A 788 -6.30 31.72 6.85
N GLU A 789 -6.68 32.76 6.11
CA GLU A 789 -6.71 32.80 4.64
C GLU A 789 -5.31 32.69 4.00
N PRO A 790 -5.23 32.35 2.69
CA PRO A 790 -3.98 31.97 2.04
C PRO A 790 -3.04 33.17 1.87
N ILE A 791 -1.84 33.06 2.42
CA ILE A 791 -0.77 34.05 2.22
C ILE A 791 -0.14 33.81 0.85
N GLN A 792 -0.28 34.78 -0.03
CA GLN A 792 0.55 34.97 -1.22
C GLN A 792 1.96 35.41 -0.79
N ASN A 793 2.97 34.85 -1.46
CA ASN A 793 4.40 35.21 -1.44
C ASN A 793 5.22 35.00 -0.15
N MET A 794 6.03 33.94 -0.20
CA MET A 794 7.48 33.90 0.05
C MET A 794 8.12 35.09 0.79
N SER A 795 8.44 34.91 2.07
CA SER A 795 9.74 35.33 2.62
C SER A 795 10.06 34.69 3.97
N SER A 796 11.30 34.20 4.06
CA SER A 796 12.13 33.99 5.26
C SER A 796 11.75 32.90 6.28
N TYR A 797 12.18 31.68 5.92
CA TYR A 797 12.57 30.59 6.81
C TYR A 797 13.82 30.90 7.68
N LYS A 798 14.09 32.18 7.98
CA LYS A 798 15.30 32.65 8.71
C LYS A 798 15.04 33.18 10.12
N GLU A 799 13.80 33.25 10.59
CA GLU A 799 13.51 33.73 11.96
C GLU A 799 13.17 32.62 12.97
N ALA A 800 12.99 31.37 12.52
CA ALA A 800 12.73 30.24 13.43
C ALA A 800 14.00 29.54 13.96
N GLN A 801 15.18 29.82 13.41
CA GLN A 801 16.46 29.25 13.90
C GLN A 801 17.26 30.19 14.83
N ALA A 802 16.78 31.41 15.09
CA ALA A 802 17.50 32.41 15.88
C ALA A 802 16.95 32.65 17.31
N ARG A 803 16.14 31.74 17.88
CA ARG A 803 15.63 31.86 19.26
C ARG A 803 15.86 30.63 20.16
N ALA A 804 16.77 29.74 19.79
CA ALA A 804 17.20 28.62 20.65
C ALA A 804 18.71 28.62 20.97
N ALA A 805 19.44 29.71 20.67
CA ALA A 805 20.82 29.87 21.11
C ALA A 805 21.09 31.32 21.52
N ALA A 806 21.04 31.54 22.83
CA ALA A 806 21.81 32.53 23.59
C ALA A 806 21.70 34.02 23.19
N ASN A 807 20.93 34.78 23.98
CA ASN A 807 21.55 35.55 25.06
C ASN A 807 20.44 36.10 25.98
N THR A 808 20.33 35.67 27.25
CA THR A 808 21.17 36.15 28.36
C THR A 808 21.67 37.57 28.17
N GLY A 809 21.05 38.50 28.91
CA GLY A 809 21.78 39.64 29.43
C GLY A 809 21.61 40.95 28.67
N ASN A 810 20.70 41.75 29.21
CA ASN A 810 21.01 43.07 29.76
C ASN A 810 21.25 44.24 28.79
N GLY A 811 20.32 45.22 28.87
CA GLY A 811 20.70 46.59 29.23
C GLY A 811 20.88 47.62 28.12
N GLY A 812 19.89 48.51 28.00
CA GLY A 812 20.14 49.92 28.28
C GLY A 812 20.39 50.89 27.12
N ASN A 813 19.45 51.83 26.99
CA ASN A 813 19.61 53.25 26.67
C ASN A 813 19.98 53.74 25.25
N ALA A 814 18.96 54.35 24.62
CA ALA A 814 18.81 55.79 24.43
C ALA A 814 19.72 56.60 23.47
N ASN A 815 19.02 57.46 22.73
CA ASN A 815 19.39 58.71 22.06
C ASN A 815 19.93 58.65 20.62
N GLY A 816 19.05 59.08 19.69
CA GLY A 816 19.04 60.47 19.21
C GLY A 816 20.01 60.80 18.07
N GLY A 817 19.44 60.98 16.87
CA GLY A 817 20.11 61.47 15.67
C GLY A 817 19.32 61.13 14.42
#